data_AF-A0A351XMR8-F1
#
_entry.id   AF-A0A351XMR8-F1
#
_cell.length_a   1.000
_cell.length_b   1.000
_cell.length_c   1.000
_cell.angle_alpha   90.00
_cell.angle_beta   90.00
_cell.angle_gamma   90.00
#
_symmetry.space_group_name_H-M   'P 1'
#
loop_
_entity.id
_entity.type
_entity.pdbx_description
1 polymer ?
#
loop_
_entity_poly.entity_id
_entity_poly.type
_entity_poly.pdbx_seq_one_letter_code
_entity_poly.pdbx_strand_id
1 'polypeptide(L)'
;MAKEKSLAYNMLLNGVLKVSSYIFPVIAYPYASRILHPDGMGRVSFATSVLTYFTILAQLGIPTYGVKACASVRDDKEELSRTVHELFFTNMLMTFFSYILFIVLVFNVPQLYNNKTLFFAMSAMVLLRTASLEWLYQAVEQYSYITSRALVFKIVAIPFLFIFVRQKSDYIYYGIITIFASQASGILNFFHAHKYIYIKPLGHYNIKRHIKQVFVLFAISCATMVYTNLDTFMLGMMKDSTETGYYNAAVNVKVIFVNIVSAVVIVLLPRMSYYLEKDMKKSFIETLQKAVHTMLWLVFPIVVYFILFARESIELMSGPAYAKSVIPMQIIMPTILLIGLTNIIGIQILVAMGKEKNTLYSVMAGAATDLALNIILIPGHGAAGAATGTLVAEIVVLLVQCNYILGIAGNPFVKFHWKNLFIAILAGTVAALWVKILDLHVIFCLFLSAALFFGCYGAVLVCGKEPLILEMLGQIKSTFQRNKVYKRLCTGNRKEMRKDMNRKSYYFKKIADDYISHLKIIIPFAVICVLALGVIGYRQANKIRYLSDEQQEEVDIYNEQLEAYDKQIEEAQGNIDIIKEEIRKLQKYVDEADYMKLDPGNIYVSIAQYVVADTADPGGVMYALTNFFAYGNAQQCLEAKYGSDKSGYLRELFSWATNGNILNITVLHYEQEEGKKILEILQNGLEKQVPEIINVYGQFSLKPMESTFYTKTDNDLANAQNAKMDTLKNYNISLADYNSRVISNKSSKATYIEDNTPAVLESAAPGNKTLIIYIIFGLALGCVLPFAVFTLRYIISDRIRSAKELGHMDIPVFSCGSQKTGEDSDTAFEITELGLMAKKCHADGFFLNLLSEDESVKTVSDKIITAFHEKEITVSSAVMAGENAAGLEQMIERQYTVIVLKAGENTYPQLSRQMGTCQKFGIPVWGCIVIE
;
A
#
# COMPACT_ATOMS: atom_id res chain seq x y z
N MET A 1 46.77 5.29 -8.93
CA MET A 1 45.77 5.63 -9.97
C MET A 1 44.57 4.71 -9.81
N ALA A 2 43.38 5.22 -9.50
CA ALA A 2 42.18 4.40 -9.45
C ALA A 2 41.72 4.12 -10.88
N LYS A 3 41.49 2.84 -11.23
CA LYS A 3 40.82 2.44 -12.49
C LYS A 3 39.54 3.28 -12.65
N GLU A 4 39.45 4.06 -13.71
CA GLU A 4 38.20 4.77 -14.06
C GLU A 4 37.09 3.73 -14.25
N LYS A 5 36.11 3.75 -13.35
CA LYS A 5 34.92 2.92 -13.45
C LYS A 5 33.99 3.53 -14.48
N SER A 6 33.36 2.70 -15.31
CA SER A 6 32.41 3.16 -16.34
C SER A 6 31.33 4.08 -15.76
N LEU A 7 31.03 5.18 -16.45
CA LEU A 7 29.97 6.12 -16.07
C LEU A 7 28.62 5.41 -15.83
N ALA A 8 28.31 4.41 -16.66
CA ALA A 8 27.10 3.60 -16.52
C ALA A 8 27.10 2.76 -15.24
N TYR A 9 28.27 2.27 -14.80
CA TYR A 9 28.44 1.54 -13.55
C TYR A 9 28.18 2.45 -12.34
N ASN A 10 28.71 3.67 -12.35
CA ASN A 10 28.49 4.64 -11.28
C ASN A 10 27.03 5.11 -11.22
N MET A 11 26.39 5.33 -12.37
CA MET A 11 24.96 5.64 -12.45
C MET A 11 24.08 4.52 -11.90
N LEU A 12 24.38 3.26 -12.27
CA LEU A 12 23.64 2.09 -11.78
C LEU A 12 23.79 1.94 -10.26
N LEU A 13 25.00 2.10 -9.72
CA LEU A 13 25.23 2.04 -8.28
C LEU A 13 24.52 3.16 -7.52
N ASN A 14 24.49 4.37 -8.05
CA ASN A 14 23.70 5.45 -7.46
C ASN A 14 22.19 5.12 -7.49
N GLY A 15 21.71 4.50 -8.57
CA GLY A 15 20.34 3.97 -8.64
C GLY A 15 20.06 2.93 -7.55
N VAL A 16 20.93 1.93 -7.40
CA VAL A 16 20.83 0.89 -6.36
C VAL A 16 20.88 1.52 -4.97
N LEU A 17 21.75 2.50 -4.74
CA LEU A 17 21.83 3.22 -3.47
C LEU A 17 20.49 3.88 -3.12
N LYS A 18 19.87 4.60 -4.06
CA LYS A 18 18.57 5.24 -3.87
C LYS A 18 17.46 4.22 -3.58
N VAL A 19 17.38 3.15 -4.36
CA VAL A 19 16.39 2.08 -4.15
C VAL A 19 16.59 1.39 -2.80
N SER A 20 17.85 1.15 -2.40
CA SER A 20 18.17 0.50 -1.13
C SER A 20 17.68 1.28 0.09
N SER A 21 17.51 2.60 -0.02
CA SER A 21 17.00 3.45 1.05
C SER A 21 15.52 3.25 1.35
N TYR A 22 14.78 2.62 0.43
CA TYR A 22 13.39 2.26 0.64
C TYR A 22 13.20 0.82 1.13
N ILE A 23 14.20 -0.05 0.97
CA ILE A 23 14.11 -1.46 1.42
C ILE A 23 13.85 -1.55 2.92
N PHE A 24 14.61 -0.80 3.73
CA PHE A 24 14.46 -0.85 5.19
C PHE A 24 13.09 -0.32 5.64
N PRO A 25 12.63 0.89 5.25
CA PRO A 25 11.29 1.36 5.60
C PRO A 25 10.17 0.42 5.14
N VAL A 26 10.25 -0.17 3.94
CA VAL A 26 9.21 -1.08 3.43
C VAL A 26 9.06 -2.34 4.29
N ILE A 27 10.15 -2.83 4.91
CA ILE A 27 10.11 -3.99 5.80
C ILE A 27 9.81 -3.57 7.25
N ALA A 28 10.49 -2.53 7.73
CA ALA A 28 10.43 -2.12 9.11
C ALA A 28 9.12 -1.42 9.46
N TYR A 29 8.55 -0.64 8.53
CA TYR A 29 7.34 0.14 8.79
C TYR A 29 6.12 -0.75 9.06
N PRO A 30 5.80 -1.80 8.26
CA PRO A 30 4.64 -2.64 8.56
C PRO A 30 4.73 -3.44 9.85
N TYR A 31 5.94 -3.82 10.25
CA TYR A 31 6.17 -4.47 11.54
C TYR A 31 6.04 -3.47 12.70
N ALA A 32 6.77 -2.35 12.63
CA ALA A 32 6.82 -1.37 13.70
C ALA A 32 5.47 -0.68 13.92
N SER A 33 4.74 -0.35 12.86
CA SER A 33 3.43 0.30 12.95
C SER A 33 2.38 -0.55 13.67
N ARG A 34 2.38 -1.86 13.46
CA ARG A 34 1.46 -2.80 14.14
C ARG A 34 1.74 -2.95 15.63
N ILE A 35 3.00 -2.80 16.05
CA ILE A 35 3.41 -2.95 17.46
C ILE A 35 3.32 -1.62 18.21
N LEU A 36 3.79 -0.54 17.59
CA LEU A 36 3.89 0.78 18.21
C LEU A 36 2.60 1.59 18.10
N HIS A 37 1.66 1.16 17.25
CA HIS A 37 0.41 1.87 16.98
C HIS A 37 0.64 3.32 16.48
N PRO A 38 -0.42 4.08 16.16
CA PRO A 38 -0.27 5.45 15.65
C PRO A 38 0.49 6.39 16.60
N ASP A 39 0.33 6.24 17.93
CA ASP A 39 1.02 7.09 18.91
C ASP A 39 2.54 6.91 18.85
N GLY A 40 3.04 5.68 18.98
CA GLY A 40 4.47 5.41 18.99
C GLY A 40 5.15 5.74 17.65
N MET A 41 4.52 5.38 16.53
CA MET A 41 5.02 5.77 15.20
C MET A 41 4.99 7.29 14.99
N GLY A 42 3.94 7.94 15.46
CA GLY A 42 3.78 9.38 15.39
C GLY A 42 4.84 10.14 16.17
N ARG A 43 5.19 9.70 17.39
CA ARG A 43 6.29 10.29 18.18
C ARG A 43 7.62 10.20 17.44
N VAL A 44 7.91 9.07 16.81
CA VAL A 44 9.15 8.86 16.05
C VAL A 44 9.17 9.69 14.77
N SER A 45 8.06 9.75 14.02
CA SER A 45 7.93 10.63 12.85
C SER A 45 8.07 12.11 13.23
N PHE A 46 7.43 12.55 14.31
CA PHE A 46 7.56 13.91 14.82
C PHE A 46 9.01 14.21 15.21
N ALA A 47 9.65 13.35 16.01
CA ALA A 47 11.04 13.52 16.40
C ALA A 47 11.99 13.56 15.20
N THR A 48 11.75 12.69 14.20
CA THR A 48 12.51 12.68 12.94
C THR A 48 12.33 14.00 12.19
N SER A 49 11.11 14.52 12.06
CA SER A 49 10.84 15.78 11.35
C SER A 49 11.59 16.95 11.98
N VAL A 50 11.50 17.10 13.30
CA VAL A 50 12.19 18.14 14.07
C VAL A 50 13.72 18.01 13.93
N LEU A 51 14.27 16.82 14.13
CA LEU A 51 15.72 16.57 14.01
C LEU A 51 16.25 16.76 12.59
N THR A 52 15.40 16.60 11.58
CA THR A 52 15.76 16.87 10.19
C THR A 52 15.96 18.37 9.95
N TYR A 53 15.17 19.25 10.56
CA TYR A 53 15.42 20.70 10.52
C TYR A 53 16.77 21.07 11.15
N PHE A 54 17.10 20.50 12.31
CA PHE A 54 18.42 20.67 12.93
C PHE A 54 19.55 20.10 12.06
N THR A 55 19.33 18.97 11.39
CA THR A 55 20.31 18.40 10.46
C THR A 55 20.60 19.34 9.28
N ILE A 56 19.59 20.04 8.75
CA ILE A 56 19.80 21.04 7.68
C ILE A 56 20.61 22.22 8.19
N LEU A 57 20.29 22.71 9.39
CA LEU A 57 21.03 23.80 10.02
C LEU A 57 22.49 23.42 10.28
N ALA A 58 22.73 22.19 10.72
CA ALA A 58 24.07 21.63 10.91
C ALA A 58 24.85 21.53 9.59
N GLN A 59 24.21 21.03 8.52
CA GLN A 59 24.88 20.71 7.25
C GLN A 59 25.01 21.87 6.26
N LEU A 60 24.29 22.98 6.43
CA LEU A 60 24.39 24.19 5.60
C LEU A 60 24.47 23.95 4.07
N GLY A 61 23.65 23.06 3.48
CA GLY A 61 23.71 22.81 2.02
C GLY A 61 25.05 22.23 1.50
N ILE A 62 26.01 21.94 2.39
CA ILE A 62 27.30 21.32 2.10
C ILE A 62 27.16 19.96 1.40
N PRO A 63 26.15 19.10 1.68
CA PRO A 63 26.00 17.84 0.96
C PRO A 63 25.93 18.00 -0.55
N THR A 64 25.38 19.12 -1.05
CA THR A 64 25.27 19.40 -2.49
C THR A 64 26.48 20.18 -2.98
N TYR A 65 26.91 21.21 -2.25
CA TYR A 65 28.07 22.03 -2.65
C TYR A 65 29.38 21.25 -2.61
N GLY A 66 29.57 20.44 -1.56
CA GLY A 66 30.77 19.66 -1.30
C GLY A 66 31.05 18.64 -2.41
N VAL A 67 30.02 18.05 -3.00
CA VAL A 67 30.19 17.17 -4.17
C VAL A 67 30.80 17.94 -5.34
N LYS A 68 30.24 19.11 -5.66
CA LYS A 68 30.72 19.96 -6.77
C LYS A 68 32.13 20.49 -6.52
N ALA A 69 32.38 21.04 -5.33
CA ALA A 69 33.66 21.65 -4.97
C ALA A 69 34.78 20.62 -4.89
N CYS A 70 34.51 19.41 -4.37
CA CYS A 70 35.52 18.36 -4.30
C CYS A 70 35.73 17.66 -5.65
N ALA A 71 34.70 17.55 -6.49
CA ALA A 71 34.85 16.94 -7.81
C ALA A 71 35.76 17.76 -8.73
N SER A 72 35.74 19.10 -8.62
CA SER A 72 36.62 19.98 -9.41
C SER A 72 38.10 19.90 -9.04
N VAL A 73 38.42 19.46 -7.82
CA VAL A 73 39.80 19.35 -7.30
C VAL A 73 40.18 17.90 -7.00
N ARG A 74 39.42 16.92 -7.53
CA ARG A 74 39.53 15.50 -7.16
C ARG A 74 40.89 14.88 -7.49
N ASP A 75 41.56 15.42 -8.51
CA ASP A 75 42.82 14.89 -9.03
C ASP A 75 44.04 15.42 -8.24
N ASP A 76 43.88 16.55 -7.54
CA ASP A 76 44.87 17.10 -6.61
C ASP A 76 44.52 16.70 -5.18
N LYS A 77 45.29 15.74 -4.65
CA LYS A 77 45.07 15.21 -3.29
C LYS A 77 45.24 16.29 -2.21
N GLU A 78 46.13 17.25 -2.40
CA GLU A 78 46.40 18.29 -1.41
C GLU A 78 45.27 19.33 -1.40
N GLU A 79 44.86 19.80 -2.57
CA GLU A 79 43.74 20.76 -2.70
C GLU A 79 42.40 20.13 -2.30
N LEU A 80 42.17 18.85 -2.63
CA LEU A 80 41.03 18.07 -2.16
C LEU A 80 41.00 17.99 -0.64
N SER A 81 42.14 17.68 -0.01
CA SER A 81 42.24 17.59 1.46
C SER A 81 41.94 18.94 2.12
N ARG A 82 42.47 20.06 1.59
CA ARG A 82 42.19 21.41 2.10
C ARG A 82 40.70 21.75 1.99
N THR A 83 40.10 21.50 0.83
CA THR A 83 38.67 21.76 0.59
C THR A 83 37.79 20.93 1.52
N VAL A 84 38.13 19.65 1.72
CA VAL A 84 37.41 18.77 2.64
C VAL A 84 37.52 19.26 4.08
N HIS A 85 38.70 19.68 4.53
CA HIS A 85 38.89 20.23 5.88
C HIS A 85 38.11 21.53 6.10
N GLU A 86 38.11 22.45 5.14
CA GLU A 86 37.36 23.71 5.23
C GLU A 86 35.85 23.46 5.35
N LEU A 87 35.31 22.57 4.52
CA LEU A 87 33.90 22.20 4.55
C LEU A 87 33.54 21.44 5.82
N PHE A 88 34.37 20.48 6.24
CA PHE A 88 34.13 19.68 7.44
C PHE A 88 34.20 20.53 8.71
N PHE A 89 35.16 21.45 8.80
CA PHE A 89 35.26 22.39 9.92
C PHE A 89 34.04 23.29 10.01
N THR A 90 33.58 23.83 8.87
CA THR A 90 32.35 24.63 8.80
C THR A 90 31.13 23.81 9.26
N ASN A 91 31.03 22.57 8.80
CA ASN A 91 29.94 21.65 9.16
C ASN A 91 29.94 21.30 10.66
N MET A 92 31.11 21.05 11.25
CA MET A 92 31.25 20.79 12.69
C MET A 92 30.87 22.02 13.54
N LEU A 93 31.30 23.21 13.13
CA LEU A 93 30.95 24.45 13.83
C LEU A 93 29.43 24.68 13.81
N MET A 94 28.79 24.46 12.67
CA MET A 94 27.33 24.63 12.55
C MET A 94 26.54 23.51 13.24
N THR A 95 27.10 22.30 13.29
CA THR A 95 26.55 21.21 14.11
C THR A 95 26.56 21.59 15.59
N PHE A 96 27.63 22.20 16.09
CA PHE A 96 27.70 22.70 17.46
C PHE A 96 26.61 23.75 17.76
N PHE A 97 26.46 24.77 16.90
CA PHE A 97 25.38 25.74 17.03
C PHE A 97 23.99 25.10 16.96
N SER A 98 23.80 24.11 16.08
CA SER A 98 22.56 23.37 15.97
C SER A 98 22.20 22.61 17.24
N TYR A 99 23.18 22.00 17.93
CA TYR A 99 22.95 21.31 19.19
C TYR A 99 22.63 22.26 20.34
N ILE A 100 23.28 23.43 20.40
CA ILE A 100 22.92 24.47 21.37
C ILE A 100 21.46 24.85 21.20
N LEU A 101 21.06 25.18 19.96
CA LEU A 101 19.67 25.55 19.67
C LEU A 101 18.69 24.41 19.99
N PHE A 102 19.04 23.17 19.65
CA PHE A 102 18.25 21.99 19.97
C PHE A 102 18.04 21.83 21.47
N ILE A 103 19.10 21.90 22.28
CA ILE A 103 19.02 21.77 23.74
C ILE A 103 18.13 22.87 24.32
N VAL A 104 18.34 24.13 23.91
CA VAL A 104 17.51 25.25 24.36
C VAL A 104 16.03 25.01 24.04
N LEU A 105 15.70 24.59 22.81
CA LEU A 105 14.30 24.37 22.42
C LEU A 105 13.66 23.18 23.14
N VAL A 106 14.40 22.08 23.37
CA VAL A 106 13.87 20.91 24.10
C VAL A 106 13.45 21.25 25.53
N PHE A 107 14.17 22.16 26.20
CA PHE A 107 13.83 22.58 27.56
C PHE A 107 12.77 23.68 27.65
N ASN A 108 12.57 24.46 26.59
CA ASN A 108 11.63 25.59 26.58
C ASN A 108 10.27 25.28 25.91
N VAL A 109 10.18 24.23 25.09
CA VAL A 109 8.95 23.86 24.38
C VAL A 109 8.30 22.65 25.05
N PRO A 110 7.06 22.76 25.58
CA PRO A 110 6.40 21.67 26.30
C PRO A 110 6.28 20.37 25.49
N GLN A 111 5.93 20.43 24.19
CA GLN A 111 5.80 19.22 23.35
C GLN A 111 7.14 18.47 23.21
N LEU A 112 8.25 19.20 23.11
CA LEU A 112 9.59 18.60 23.01
C LEU A 112 10.04 18.03 24.36
N TYR A 113 9.76 18.74 25.45
CA TYR A 113 10.13 18.33 26.80
C TYR A 113 9.45 17.01 27.21
N ASN A 114 8.17 16.84 26.89
CA ASN A 114 7.41 15.62 27.22
C ASN A 114 8.01 14.36 26.57
N ASN A 115 8.66 14.49 25.41
CA ASN A 115 9.32 13.39 24.71
C ASN A 115 10.86 13.52 24.73
N LYS A 116 11.44 14.23 25.71
CA LYS A 116 12.88 14.54 25.77
C LYS A 116 13.78 13.32 25.62
N THR A 117 13.43 12.18 26.21
CA THR A 117 14.23 10.95 26.13
C THR A 117 14.36 10.47 24.69
N LEU A 118 13.26 10.49 23.93
CA LEU A 118 13.27 10.14 22.51
C LEU A 118 14.11 11.13 21.70
N PHE A 119 13.94 12.42 21.95
CA PHE A 119 14.69 13.48 21.28
C PHE A 119 16.19 13.37 21.50
N PHE A 120 16.64 13.16 22.74
CA PHE A 120 18.06 12.97 23.04
C PHE A 120 18.61 11.69 22.41
N ALA A 121 17.89 10.57 22.51
CA ALA A 121 18.29 9.31 21.89
C ALA A 121 18.42 9.45 20.36
N MET A 122 17.49 10.14 19.73
CA MET A 122 17.47 10.33 18.29
C MET A 122 18.40 11.44 17.80
N SER A 123 18.79 12.39 18.68
CA SER A 123 19.64 13.52 18.31
C SER A 123 20.99 13.10 17.71
N ALA A 124 21.49 11.90 18.05
CA ALA A 124 22.68 11.30 17.46
C ALA A 124 22.64 11.29 15.92
N MET A 125 21.45 11.28 15.31
CA MET A 125 21.25 11.45 13.87
C MET A 125 21.98 12.66 13.31
N VAL A 126 21.93 13.81 13.98
CA VAL A 126 22.55 15.07 13.50
C VAL A 126 24.06 14.91 13.39
N LEU A 127 24.69 14.42 14.47
CA LEU A 127 26.13 14.20 14.53
C LEU A 127 26.61 13.13 13.54
N LEU A 128 25.93 11.98 13.48
CA LEU A 128 26.28 10.89 12.56
C LEU A 128 26.18 11.34 11.10
N ARG A 129 25.16 12.16 10.79
CA ARG A 129 24.94 12.69 9.45
C ARG A 129 26.03 13.68 9.05
N THR A 130 26.47 14.57 9.95
CA THR A 130 27.63 15.46 9.74
C THR A 130 28.94 14.69 9.58
N ALA A 131 29.20 13.70 10.44
CA ALA A 131 30.43 12.90 10.42
C ALA A 131 30.56 12.00 9.17
N SER A 132 29.44 11.72 8.49
CA SER A 132 29.40 10.76 7.38
C SER A 132 30.26 11.13 6.17
N LEU A 133 30.61 12.41 5.94
CA LEU A 133 31.40 12.86 4.78
C LEU A 133 30.91 12.28 3.42
N GLU A 134 29.61 11.99 3.28
CA GLU A 134 29.10 11.22 2.14
C GLU A 134 29.31 11.94 0.80
N TRP A 135 29.32 13.27 0.83
CA TRP A 135 29.63 14.14 -0.31
C TRP A 135 31.06 13.98 -0.84
N LEU A 136 32.05 13.66 0.00
CA LEU A 136 33.43 13.39 -0.44
C LEU A 136 33.45 12.14 -1.32
N TYR A 137 32.83 11.07 -0.84
CA TYR A 137 32.78 9.79 -1.55
C TYR A 137 31.98 9.87 -2.85
N GLN A 138 30.94 10.71 -2.89
CA GLN A 138 30.21 11.01 -4.13
C GLN A 138 31.09 11.81 -5.11
N ALA A 139 31.89 12.76 -4.64
CA ALA A 139 32.80 13.55 -5.46
C ALA A 139 33.93 12.71 -6.08
N VAL A 140 34.48 11.74 -5.33
CA VAL A 140 35.50 10.79 -5.84
C VAL A 140 34.89 9.55 -6.51
N GLU A 141 33.60 9.57 -6.81
CA GLU A 141 32.84 8.53 -7.51
C GLU A 141 32.88 7.13 -6.86
N GLN A 142 33.04 7.05 -5.54
CA GLN A 142 33.08 5.79 -4.78
C GLN A 142 31.68 5.30 -4.38
N TYR A 143 30.74 5.29 -5.33
CA TYR A 143 29.36 4.85 -5.11
C TYR A 143 29.26 3.39 -4.66
N SER A 144 30.18 2.52 -5.12
CA SER A 144 30.20 1.10 -4.74
C SER A 144 30.43 0.92 -3.24
N TYR A 145 31.38 1.69 -2.69
CA TYR A 145 31.71 1.67 -1.27
C TYR A 145 30.56 2.24 -0.42
N ILE A 146 29.96 3.35 -0.85
CA ILE A 146 28.81 3.94 -0.15
C ILE A 146 27.62 2.99 -0.11
N THR A 147 27.35 2.32 -1.24
CA THR A 147 26.18 1.43 -1.38
C THR A 147 26.32 0.16 -0.56
N SER A 148 27.48 -0.50 -0.63
CA SER A 148 27.70 -1.77 0.09
C SER A 148 27.58 -1.58 1.60
N ARG A 149 28.23 -0.56 2.18
CA ARG A 149 28.14 -0.29 3.64
C ARG A 149 26.72 0.06 4.06
N ALA A 150 26.01 0.89 3.30
CA ALA A 150 24.65 1.29 3.64
C ALA A 150 23.71 0.07 3.64
N LEU A 151 23.89 -0.84 2.69
CA LEU A 151 23.13 -2.08 2.61
C LEU A 151 23.42 -2.99 3.81
N VAL A 152 24.69 -3.15 4.20
CA VAL A 152 25.08 -3.96 5.37
C VAL A 152 24.39 -3.47 6.65
N PHE A 153 24.46 -2.17 6.96
CA PHE A 153 23.85 -1.63 8.17
C PHE A 153 22.32 -1.76 8.17
N LYS A 154 21.66 -1.58 7.01
CA LYS A 154 20.22 -1.81 6.88
C LYS A 154 19.85 -3.27 7.10
N ILE A 155 20.63 -4.21 6.57
CA ILE A 155 20.41 -5.65 6.78
C ILE A 155 20.56 -6.00 8.25
N VAL A 156 21.59 -5.48 8.94
CA VAL A 156 21.82 -5.71 10.37
C VAL A 156 20.72 -5.07 11.24
N ALA A 157 20.17 -3.94 10.82
CA ALA A 157 19.09 -3.27 11.54
C ALA A 157 17.78 -4.06 11.55
N ILE A 158 17.52 -4.91 10.54
CA ILE A 158 16.28 -5.70 10.45
C ILE A 158 16.17 -6.71 11.61
N PRO A 159 17.16 -7.57 11.89
CA PRO A 159 17.15 -8.42 13.09
C PRO A 159 16.99 -7.64 14.39
N PHE A 160 17.68 -6.49 14.53
CA PHE A 160 17.58 -5.65 15.73
C PHE A 160 16.16 -5.13 15.93
N LEU A 161 15.47 -4.75 14.85
CA LEU A 161 14.07 -4.36 14.91
C LEU A 161 13.21 -5.46 15.56
N PHE A 162 13.33 -6.70 15.11
CA PHE A 162 12.54 -7.82 15.64
C PHE A 162 12.93 -8.23 17.08
N ILE A 163 14.19 -8.03 17.46
CA ILE A 163 14.67 -8.37 18.80
C ILE A 163 14.21 -7.34 19.83
N PHE A 164 14.32 -6.05 19.52
CA PHE A 164 14.14 -4.97 20.50
C PHE A 164 12.77 -4.29 20.44
N VAL A 165 12.04 -4.33 19.32
CA VAL A 165 10.70 -3.70 19.21
C VAL A 165 9.63 -4.78 19.35
N ARG A 166 9.02 -4.85 20.53
CA ARG A 166 8.03 -5.89 20.88
C ARG A 166 6.78 -5.37 21.57
N GLN A 167 6.84 -4.19 22.16
CA GLN A 167 5.75 -3.57 22.91
C GLN A 167 5.50 -2.13 22.42
N LYS A 168 4.31 -1.59 22.71
CA LYS A 168 3.91 -0.22 22.35
C LYS A 168 4.90 0.85 22.86
N SER A 169 5.52 0.62 24.01
CA SER A 169 6.50 1.52 24.65
C SER A 169 7.91 1.50 24.02
N ASP A 170 8.20 0.56 23.12
CA ASP A 170 9.53 0.38 22.51
C ASP A 170 9.83 1.39 21.37
N TYR A 171 9.09 2.50 21.29
CA TYR A 171 9.24 3.50 20.23
C TYR A 171 10.64 4.16 20.24
N ILE A 172 11.30 4.24 21.41
CA ILE A 172 12.68 4.75 21.54
C ILE A 172 13.66 3.80 20.84
N TYR A 173 13.53 2.49 21.06
CA TYR A 173 14.37 1.49 20.39
C TYR A 173 14.16 1.53 18.88
N TYR A 174 12.91 1.67 18.42
CA TYR A 174 12.60 1.83 17.01
C TYR A 174 13.27 3.07 16.40
N GLY A 175 13.21 4.22 17.09
CA GLY A 175 13.91 5.44 16.68
C GLY A 175 15.42 5.26 16.56
N ILE A 176 16.06 4.64 17.55
CA ILE A 176 17.50 4.35 17.55
C ILE A 176 17.87 3.40 16.39
N ILE A 177 17.10 2.34 16.18
CA ILE A 177 17.33 1.36 15.10
C ILE A 177 17.18 2.02 13.73
N THR A 178 16.22 2.94 13.57
CA THR A 178 16.02 3.70 12.33
C THR A 178 17.23 4.58 12.01
N ILE A 179 17.81 5.23 13.03
CA ILE A 179 19.04 6.03 12.88
C ILE A 179 20.24 5.14 12.60
N PHE A 180 20.34 4.01 13.28
CA PHE A 180 21.37 3.02 13.05
C PHE A 180 21.34 2.50 11.60
N ALA A 181 20.16 2.15 11.09
CA ALA A 181 19.97 1.67 9.72
C ALA A 181 20.33 2.72 8.67
N SER A 182 20.01 4.00 8.93
CA SER A 182 20.12 5.07 7.94
C SER A 182 21.47 5.79 7.97
N GLN A 183 22.06 6.03 9.14
CA GLN A 183 23.20 6.94 9.31
C GLN A 183 24.46 6.29 9.89
N ALA A 184 24.37 5.16 10.60
CA ALA A 184 25.54 4.59 11.29
C ALA A 184 26.65 4.13 10.32
N SER A 185 26.30 3.75 9.09
CA SER A 185 27.29 3.44 8.06
C SER A 185 28.22 4.62 7.76
N GLY A 186 27.79 5.86 8.07
CA GLY A 186 28.57 7.08 7.90
C GLY A 186 29.84 7.12 8.76
N ILE A 187 29.85 6.44 9.91
CA ILE A 187 31.05 6.38 10.76
C ILE A 187 32.22 5.72 10.01
N LEU A 188 31.94 4.68 9.23
CA LEU A 188 32.98 3.97 8.46
C LEU A 188 33.61 4.88 7.39
N ASN A 189 32.86 5.85 6.86
CA ASN A 189 33.40 6.82 5.90
C ASN A 189 34.48 7.69 6.51
N PHE A 190 34.27 8.13 7.75
CA PHE A 190 35.23 8.97 8.45
C PHE A 190 36.56 8.23 8.61
N PHE A 191 36.50 6.98 9.08
CA PHE A 191 37.70 6.14 9.23
C PHE A 191 38.37 5.85 7.89
N HIS A 192 37.61 5.59 6.83
CA HIS A 192 38.16 5.27 5.51
C HIS A 192 38.60 6.52 4.71
N ALA A 193 38.27 7.74 5.17
CA ALA A 193 38.59 8.98 4.44
C ALA A 193 40.10 9.18 4.25
N HIS A 194 40.93 8.68 5.17
CA HIS A 194 42.40 8.77 5.13
C HIS A 194 43.05 8.24 3.84
N LYS A 195 42.34 7.36 3.11
CA LYS A 195 42.79 6.85 1.82
C LYS A 195 42.81 7.95 0.74
N TYR A 196 41.86 8.88 0.81
CA TYR A 196 41.65 9.93 -0.18
C TYR A 196 42.17 11.29 0.28
N ILE A 197 42.13 11.59 1.57
CA ILE A 197 42.59 12.88 2.13
C ILE A 197 43.72 12.69 3.13
N TYR A 198 44.56 13.72 3.29
CA TYR A 198 45.49 13.81 4.40
C TYR A 198 44.73 14.24 5.66
N ILE A 199 44.81 13.47 6.75
CA ILE A 199 44.16 13.83 8.03
C ILE A 199 44.88 15.01 8.71
N LYS A 200 46.19 15.17 8.44
CA LYS A 200 47.00 16.24 9.06
C LYS A 200 46.57 17.61 8.52
N PRO A 201 46.57 18.65 9.37
CA PRO A 201 46.25 19.99 8.91
C PRO A 201 47.34 20.50 7.95
N LEU A 202 46.93 20.97 6.76
CA LEU A 202 47.82 21.40 5.68
C LEU A 202 48.12 22.91 5.70
N GLY A 203 47.45 23.69 6.56
CA GLY A 203 47.59 25.15 6.65
C GLY A 203 46.95 25.88 5.46
N HIS A 204 46.92 27.23 5.52
CA HIS A 204 46.38 28.11 4.47
C HIS A 204 44.91 27.85 4.07
N TYR A 205 44.03 27.72 5.08
CA TYR A 205 42.61 27.53 4.85
C TYR A 205 41.89 28.82 4.45
N ASN A 206 41.05 28.76 3.41
CA ASN A 206 40.22 29.87 2.95
C ASN A 206 38.73 29.51 3.00
N ILE A 207 38.19 29.39 4.22
CA ILE A 207 36.77 29.06 4.45
C ILE A 207 35.83 30.07 3.77
N LYS A 208 36.24 31.34 3.68
CA LYS A 208 35.44 32.43 3.08
C LYS A 208 35.04 32.15 1.63
N ARG A 209 35.84 31.39 0.87
CA ARG A 209 35.55 31.05 -0.54
C ARG A 209 34.28 30.20 -0.69
N HIS A 210 33.92 29.45 0.35
CA HIS A 210 32.80 28.50 0.33
C HIS A 210 31.50 29.08 0.87
N ILE A 211 31.58 30.02 1.83
CA ILE A 211 30.42 30.54 2.59
C ILE A 211 29.29 31.01 1.69
N LYS A 212 29.58 31.79 0.64
CA LYS A 212 28.55 32.34 -0.26
C LYS A 212 27.73 31.23 -0.93
N GLN A 213 28.38 30.21 -1.48
CA GLN A 213 27.68 29.11 -2.18
C GLN A 213 26.99 28.16 -1.21
N VAL A 214 27.62 27.87 -0.08
CA VAL A 214 27.06 27.08 1.03
C VAL A 214 25.75 27.71 1.52
N PHE A 215 25.72 29.03 1.76
CA PHE A 215 24.52 29.73 2.23
C PHE A 215 23.40 29.78 1.18
N VAL A 216 23.74 29.92 -0.11
CA VAL A 216 22.75 29.84 -1.20
C VAL A 216 22.11 28.45 -1.24
N LEU A 217 22.89 27.38 -1.16
CA LEU A 217 22.33 26.01 -1.15
C LEU A 217 21.60 25.68 0.15
N PHE A 218 22.02 26.26 1.27
CA PHE A 218 21.29 26.18 2.53
C PHE A 218 19.89 26.78 2.38
N ALA A 219 19.75 27.99 1.82
CA ALA A 219 18.45 28.62 1.60
C ALA A 219 17.52 27.76 0.71
N ILE A 220 18.06 27.16 -0.35
CA ILE A 220 17.32 26.21 -1.22
C ILE A 220 16.89 24.97 -0.43
N SER A 221 17.78 24.43 0.40
CA SER A 221 17.51 23.25 1.23
C SER A 221 16.42 23.54 2.27
N CYS A 222 16.47 24.70 2.92
CA CYS A 222 15.43 25.16 3.85
C CYS A 222 14.08 25.28 3.15
N ALA A 223 14.01 25.97 1.99
CA ALA A 223 12.77 26.12 1.24
C ALA A 223 12.16 24.77 0.85
N THR A 224 12.99 23.82 0.41
CA THR A 224 12.54 22.47 0.06
C THR A 224 12.05 21.70 1.29
N MET A 225 12.72 21.85 2.44
CA MET A 225 12.34 21.17 3.68
C MET A 225 11.00 21.65 4.23
N VAL A 226 10.79 22.97 4.26
CA VAL A 226 9.51 23.56 4.65
C VAL A 226 8.38 22.98 3.78
N TYR A 227 8.60 22.84 2.47
CA TYR A 227 7.59 22.27 1.59
C TYR A 227 7.31 20.76 1.79
N THR A 228 8.24 20.00 2.40
CA THR A 228 8.20 18.53 2.40
C THR A 228 7.97 17.89 3.75
N ASN A 229 8.33 18.56 4.85
CA ASN A 229 8.27 18.00 6.20
C ASN A 229 7.53 18.90 7.20
N LEU A 230 7.02 20.06 6.76
CA LEU A 230 6.31 20.99 7.64
C LEU A 230 5.02 20.39 8.21
N ASP A 231 4.27 19.62 7.42
CA ASP A 231 3.01 18.99 7.87
C ASP A 231 3.19 18.14 9.13
N THR A 232 4.20 17.27 9.12
CA THR A 232 4.49 16.35 10.23
C THR A 232 4.96 17.13 11.47
N PHE A 233 5.73 18.18 11.26
CA PHE A 233 6.15 19.08 12.33
C PHE A 233 4.95 19.83 12.95
N MET A 234 4.09 20.41 12.12
CA MET A 234 2.91 21.17 12.57
C MET A 234 1.90 20.28 13.28
N LEU A 235 1.64 19.07 12.76
CA LEU A 235 0.76 18.10 13.45
C LEU A 235 1.27 17.76 14.84
N GLY A 236 2.55 17.45 15.00
CA GLY A 236 3.11 17.12 16.31
C GLY A 236 3.22 18.31 17.27
N MET A 237 3.23 19.54 16.76
CA MET A 237 3.20 20.76 17.57
C MET A 237 1.78 21.20 17.95
N MET A 238 0.81 21.10 17.03
CA MET A 238 -0.54 21.67 17.18
C MET A 238 -1.58 20.66 17.66
N LYS A 239 -1.30 19.37 17.52
CA LYS A 239 -2.17 18.25 17.91
C LYS A 239 -1.38 17.24 18.74
N ASP A 240 -1.65 15.97 18.56
CA ASP A 240 -1.08 14.83 19.24
C ASP A 240 -0.27 13.94 18.28
N SER A 241 0.56 13.07 18.88
CA SER A 241 1.43 12.18 18.11
C SER A 241 0.64 11.17 17.28
N THR A 242 -0.52 10.72 17.76
CA THR A 242 -1.46 9.85 17.03
C THR A 242 -1.87 10.42 15.66
N GLU A 243 -2.30 11.68 15.57
CA GLU A 243 -2.65 12.36 14.31
C GLU A 243 -1.44 12.46 13.38
N THR A 244 -0.25 12.68 13.94
CA THR A 244 1.01 12.64 13.19
C THR A 244 1.27 11.24 12.61
N GLY A 245 0.96 10.20 13.38
CA GLY A 245 1.04 8.80 12.94
C GLY A 245 0.07 8.46 11.81
N TYR A 246 -1.18 8.93 11.89
CA TYR A 246 -2.18 8.74 10.83
C TYR A 246 -1.76 9.44 9.52
N TYR A 247 -1.29 10.68 9.60
CA TYR A 247 -0.78 11.41 8.44
C TYR A 247 0.43 10.71 7.81
N ASN A 248 1.39 10.28 8.63
CA ASN A 248 2.61 9.62 8.14
C ASN A 248 2.31 8.25 7.48
N ALA A 249 1.31 7.52 7.96
CA ALA A 249 0.86 6.29 7.29
C ALA A 249 0.39 6.56 5.86
N ALA A 250 -0.45 7.59 5.67
CA ALA A 250 -0.89 8.00 4.33
C ALA A 250 0.27 8.47 3.44
N VAL A 251 1.17 9.29 3.98
CA VAL A 251 2.34 9.81 3.24
C VAL A 251 3.29 8.70 2.82
N ASN A 252 3.52 7.68 3.65
CA ASN A 252 4.42 6.58 3.29
C ASN A 252 3.91 5.80 2.07
N VAL A 253 2.59 5.58 1.97
CA VAL A 253 2.00 5.01 0.75
C VAL A 253 2.23 5.93 -0.46
N LYS A 254 1.94 7.24 -0.31
CA LYS A 254 2.14 8.25 -1.37
C LYS A 254 3.58 8.22 -1.91
N VAL A 255 4.58 8.23 -1.02
CA VAL A 255 6.00 8.33 -1.39
C VAL A 255 6.45 7.17 -2.26
N ILE A 256 5.97 5.95 -1.99
CA ILE A 256 6.27 4.77 -2.82
C ILE A 256 5.86 5.02 -4.27
N PHE A 257 4.65 5.51 -4.50
CA PHE A 257 4.14 5.79 -5.85
C PHE A 257 4.82 7.00 -6.49
N VAL A 258 5.03 8.08 -5.74
CA VAL A 258 5.76 9.27 -6.25
C VAL A 258 7.15 8.89 -6.75
N ASN A 259 7.85 7.97 -6.09
CA ASN A 259 9.16 7.51 -6.53
C ASN A 259 9.10 6.71 -7.84
N ILE A 260 8.10 5.82 -7.98
CA ILE A 260 7.88 5.06 -9.22
C ILE A 260 7.58 6.03 -10.38
N VAL A 261 6.69 7.00 -10.15
CA VAL A 261 6.34 8.04 -11.12
C VAL A 261 7.57 8.86 -11.52
N SER A 262 8.35 9.32 -10.55
CA SER A 262 9.54 10.13 -10.79
C SER A 262 10.58 9.38 -11.63
N ALA A 263 10.72 8.07 -11.44
CA ALA A 263 11.61 7.22 -12.23
C ALA A 263 11.18 7.09 -13.70
N VAL A 264 9.88 7.17 -14.00
CA VAL A 264 9.37 7.21 -15.38
C VAL A 264 9.62 8.58 -16.01
N VAL A 265 9.39 9.66 -15.26
CA VAL A 265 9.50 11.04 -15.75
C VAL A 265 10.95 11.46 -16.05
N ILE A 266 11.92 11.00 -15.26
CA ILE A 266 13.33 11.43 -15.40
C ILE A 266 13.96 11.06 -16.75
N VAL A 267 13.42 10.07 -17.45
CA VAL A 267 13.92 9.60 -18.76
C VAL A 267 13.60 10.60 -19.88
N LEU A 268 12.68 11.54 -19.64
CA LEU A 268 12.29 12.55 -20.62
C LEU A 268 13.29 13.72 -20.72
N LEU A 269 14.04 14.02 -19.66
CA LEU A 269 14.96 15.17 -19.59
C LEU A 269 15.87 15.29 -20.81
N PRO A 270 16.64 14.24 -21.19
CA PRO A 270 17.66 14.37 -22.21
C PRO A 270 17.05 14.64 -23.59
N ARG A 271 15.83 14.14 -23.85
CA ARG A 271 15.11 14.36 -25.10
C ARG A 271 14.57 15.77 -25.20
N MET A 272 14.01 16.29 -24.10
CA MET A 272 13.48 17.65 -24.05
C MET A 272 14.59 18.69 -24.22
N SER A 273 15.73 18.51 -23.53
CA SER A 273 16.91 19.38 -23.70
C SER A 273 17.43 19.35 -25.14
N TYR A 274 17.53 18.17 -25.77
CA TYR A 274 17.96 18.06 -27.17
C TYR A 274 17.05 18.80 -28.15
N TYR A 275 15.73 18.68 -27.99
CA TYR A 275 14.78 19.38 -28.88
C TYR A 275 14.80 20.90 -28.68
N LEU A 276 15.07 21.37 -27.45
CA LEU A 276 15.24 22.79 -27.15
C LEU A 276 16.53 23.35 -27.77
N GLU A 277 17.66 22.65 -27.64
CA GLU A 277 18.95 23.08 -28.23
C GLU A 277 18.92 23.10 -29.76
N LYS A 278 18.11 22.24 -30.38
CA LYS A 278 17.95 22.16 -31.84
C LYS A 278 16.80 23.01 -32.39
N ASP A 279 16.17 23.85 -31.57
CA ASP A 279 15.00 24.67 -31.93
C ASP A 279 13.83 23.87 -32.55
N MET A 280 13.70 22.60 -32.20
CA MET A 280 12.68 21.68 -32.73
C MET A 280 11.35 21.82 -31.98
N LYS A 281 10.75 23.02 -32.02
CA LYS A 281 9.53 23.36 -31.25
C LYS A 281 8.37 22.38 -31.44
N LYS A 282 8.16 21.88 -32.67
CA LYS A 282 7.07 20.92 -32.97
C LYS A 282 7.27 19.59 -32.25
N SER A 283 8.47 19.00 -32.37
CA SER A 283 8.82 17.74 -31.71
C SER A 283 8.87 17.87 -30.19
N PHE A 284 9.24 19.05 -29.67
CA PHE A 284 9.16 19.38 -28.25
C PHE A 284 7.71 19.35 -27.74
N ILE A 285 6.78 20.03 -28.41
CA ILE A 285 5.35 20.05 -28.04
C ILE A 285 4.73 18.65 -28.15
N GLU A 286 5.03 17.91 -29.22
CA GLU A 286 4.53 16.53 -29.39
C GLU A 286 5.04 15.60 -28.29
N THR A 287 6.32 15.74 -27.89
CA THR A 287 6.90 14.94 -26.81
C THR A 287 6.32 15.31 -25.46
N LEU A 288 6.08 16.61 -25.22
CA LEU A 288 5.39 17.10 -24.02
C LEU A 288 3.97 16.54 -23.90
N GLN A 289 3.18 16.63 -24.97
CA GLN A 289 1.81 16.09 -25.00
C GLN A 289 1.83 14.58 -24.76
N LYS A 290 2.73 13.84 -25.43
CA LYS A 290 2.90 12.40 -25.18
C LYS A 290 3.26 12.10 -23.73
N ALA A 291 4.15 12.89 -23.11
CA ALA A 291 4.54 12.71 -21.72
C ALA A 291 3.36 12.94 -20.75
N VAL A 292 2.64 14.05 -20.90
CA VAL A 292 1.46 14.37 -20.07
C VAL A 292 0.36 13.33 -20.27
N HIS A 293 0.09 12.91 -21.50
CA HIS A 293 -0.89 11.87 -21.79
C HIS A 293 -0.48 10.52 -21.17
N THR A 294 0.78 10.11 -21.30
CA THR A 294 1.29 8.88 -20.68
C THR A 294 1.16 8.94 -19.16
N MET A 295 1.45 10.10 -18.56
CA MET A 295 1.33 10.33 -17.14
C MET A 295 -0.12 10.19 -16.66
N LEU A 296 -1.09 10.78 -17.38
CA LEU A 296 -2.51 10.63 -17.10
C LEU A 296 -2.97 9.17 -17.23
N TRP A 297 -2.60 8.49 -18.32
CA TRP A 297 -2.94 7.10 -18.56
C TRP A 297 -2.34 6.12 -17.53
N LEU A 298 -1.17 6.44 -16.97
CA LEU A 298 -0.50 5.56 -16.01
C LEU A 298 -0.95 5.82 -14.57
N VAL A 299 -1.03 7.09 -14.16
CA VAL A 299 -1.12 7.45 -12.74
C VAL A 299 -2.54 7.71 -12.27
N PHE A 300 -3.40 8.23 -13.14
CA PHE A 300 -4.81 8.42 -12.81
C PHE A 300 -5.51 7.13 -12.35
N PRO A 301 -5.39 5.97 -13.04
CA PRO A 301 -5.99 4.71 -12.56
C PRO A 301 -5.40 4.26 -11.21
N ILE A 302 -4.11 4.48 -10.97
CA ILE A 302 -3.45 4.16 -9.68
C ILE A 302 -4.10 4.99 -8.57
N VAL A 303 -4.25 6.30 -8.76
CA VAL A 303 -4.89 7.20 -7.78
C VAL A 303 -6.31 6.73 -7.46
N VAL A 304 -7.13 6.47 -8.48
CA VAL A 304 -8.53 6.01 -8.28
C VAL A 304 -8.58 4.69 -7.52
N TYR A 305 -7.74 3.72 -7.90
CA TYR A 305 -7.68 2.42 -7.25
C TYR A 305 -7.33 2.54 -5.74
N PHE A 306 -6.29 3.31 -5.41
CA PHE A 306 -5.85 3.46 -4.01
C PHE A 306 -6.79 4.34 -3.17
N ILE A 307 -7.60 5.21 -3.78
CA ILE A 307 -8.70 5.90 -3.07
C ILE A 307 -9.81 4.91 -2.71
N LEU A 308 -10.19 4.02 -3.64
CA LEU A 308 -11.24 3.02 -3.44
C LEU A 308 -10.85 1.94 -2.42
N PHE A 309 -9.59 1.51 -2.44
CA PHE A 309 -9.02 0.48 -1.56
C PHE A 309 -8.12 1.07 -0.47
N ALA A 310 -8.38 2.31 -0.05
CA ALA A 310 -7.57 3.00 0.96
C ALA A 310 -7.58 2.26 2.31
N ARG A 311 -8.75 1.77 2.74
CA ARG A 311 -8.90 1.00 4.00
C ARG A 311 -8.04 -0.25 4.01
N GLU A 312 -8.18 -1.06 2.97
CA GLU A 312 -7.48 -2.33 2.80
C GLU A 312 -5.97 -2.11 2.66
N SER A 313 -5.56 -1.03 1.97
CA SER A 313 -4.15 -0.66 1.80
C SER A 313 -3.51 -0.23 3.12
N ILE A 314 -4.18 0.62 3.90
CA ILE A 314 -3.71 1.03 5.23
C ILE A 314 -3.70 -0.15 6.20
N GLU A 315 -4.69 -1.02 6.18
CA GLU A 315 -4.75 -2.20 7.04
C GLU A 315 -3.62 -3.19 6.71
N LEU A 316 -3.34 -3.41 5.42
CA LEU A 316 -2.22 -4.21 4.97
C LEU A 316 -0.88 -3.63 5.43
N MET A 317 -0.70 -2.31 5.31
CA MET A 317 0.58 -1.68 5.59
C MET A 317 0.80 -1.38 7.06
N SER A 318 -0.22 -0.95 7.81
CA SER A 318 -0.09 -0.43 9.17
C SER A 318 -0.93 -1.18 10.21
N GLY A 319 -1.92 -1.96 9.78
CA GLY A 319 -2.84 -2.68 10.65
C GLY A 319 -4.13 -1.92 11.00
N PRO A 320 -5.06 -2.56 11.73
CA PRO A 320 -6.41 -2.02 11.97
C PRO A 320 -6.43 -0.76 12.83
N ALA A 321 -5.43 -0.55 13.69
CA ALA A 321 -5.30 0.65 14.52
C ALA A 321 -5.15 1.96 13.71
N TYR A 322 -4.89 1.87 12.41
CA TYR A 322 -4.72 3.02 11.51
C TYR A 322 -5.98 3.37 10.72
N ALA A 323 -7.16 2.87 11.10
CA ALA A 323 -8.43 3.14 10.40
C ALA A 323 -8.71 4.64 10.17
N LYS A 324 -8.31 5.52 11.10
CA LYS A 324 -8.45 6.98 10.93
C LYS A 324 -7.51 7.58 9.86
N SER A 325 -6.51 6.84 9.38
CA SER A 325 -5.62 7.25 8.27
C SER A 325 -6.26 7.09 6.89
N VAL A 326 -7.42 6.45 6.79
CA VAL A 326 -8.10 6.21 5.51
C VAL A 326 -8.49 7.52 4.83
N ILE A 327 -9.08 8.46 5.57
CA ILE A 327 -9.47 9.77 5.04
C ILE A 327 -8.23 10.59 4.60
N PRO A 328 -7.19 10.78 5.43
CA PRO A 328 -5.93 11.40 5.00
C PRO A 328 -5.33 10.74 3.74
N MET A 329 -5.37 9.42 3.64
CA MET A 329 -4.90 8.70 2.46
C MET A 329 -5.72 9.07 1.22
N GLN A 330 -7.06 9.03 1.30
CA GLN A 330 -7.92 9.38 0.17
C GLN A 330 -7.70 10.81 -0.33
N ILE A 331 -7.49 11.75 0.60
CA ILE A 331 -7.23 13.17 0.28
C ILE A 331 -5.84 13.35 -0.33
N ILE A 332 -4.82 12.65 0.16
CA ILE A 332 -3.45 12.87 -0.30
C ILE A 332 -3.14 12.12 -1.61
N MET A 333 -3.82 11.01 -1.94
CA MET A 333 -3.53 10.20 -3.14
C MET A 333 -3.51 10.99 -4.46
N PRO A 334 -4.44 11.93 -4.74
CA PRO A 334 -4.39 12.76 -5.96
C PRO A 334 -3.09 13.55 -6.14
N THR A 335 -2.37 13.86 -5.05
CA THR A 335 -1.07 14.55 -5.15
C THR A 335 -0.04 13.77 -5.97
N ILE A 336 -0.13 12.44 -6.07
CA ILE A 336 0.78 11.63 -6.90
C ILE A 336 0.71 12.08 -8.37
N LEU A 337 -0.50 12.34 -8.87
CA LEU A 337 -0.71 12.83 -10.23
C LEU A 337 -0.18 14.25 -10.40
N LEU A 338 -0.48 15.12 -9.43
CA LEU A 338 -0.04 16.52 -9.44
C LEU A 338 1.48 16.63 -9.43
N ILE A 339 2.15 15.91 -8.53
CA ILE A 339 3.60 15.85 -8.41
C ILE A 339 4.24 15.34 -9.70
N GLY A 340 3.67 14.32 -10.35
CA GLY A 340 4.24 13.85 -11.60
C GLY A 340 4.09 14.86 -12.75
N LEU A 341 2.97 15.61 -12.80
CA LEU A 341 2.79 16.70 -13.76
C LEU A 341 3.72 17.89 -13.47
N THR A 342 3.85 18.30 -12.21
CA THR A 342 4.77 19.38 -11.80
C THR A 342 6.23 18.98 -11.98
N ASN A 343 6.57 17.69 -11.86
CA ASN A 343 7.92 17.21 -12.20
C ASN A 343 8.19 17.31 -13.71
N ILE A 344 7.23 16.95 -14.57
CA ILE A 344 7.35 17.12 -16.03
C ILE A 344 7.53 18.61 -16.38
N ILE A 345 6.68 19.49 -15.85
CA ILE A 345 6.69 20.91 -16.21
C ILE A 345 7.84 21.66 -15.53
N GLY A 346 7.98 21.53 -14.23
CA GLY A 346 9.00 22.20 -13.43
C GLY A 346 10.42 21.75 -13.75
N ILE A 347 10.70 20.44 -13.61
CA ILE A 347 12.06 19.92 -13.74
C ILE A 347 12.40 19.60 -15.21
N GLN A 348 11.52 18.90 -15.92
CA GLN A 348 11.88 18.42 -17.27
C GLN A 348 11.84 19.53 -18.34
N ILE A 349 11.15 20.63 -18.07
CA ILE A 349 10.92 21.71 -19.04
C ILE A 349 11.46 23.03 -18.54
N LEU A 350 10.92 23.60 -17.46
CA LEU A 350 11.30 24.94 -17.02
C LEU A 350 12.80 25.00 -16.64
N VAL A 351 13.31 23.99 -15.93
CA VAL A 351 14.75 23.90 -15.64
C VAL A 351 15.57 23.64 -16.91
N ALA A 352 15.12 22.76 -17.81
CA ALA A 352 15.79 22.52 -19.09
C ALA A 352 15.87 23.77 -19.98
N MET A 353 14.92 24.70 -19.83
CA MET A 353 14.89 26.01 -20.50
C MET A 353 15.68 27.11 -19.77
N GLY A 354 16.35 26.80 -18.65
CA GLY A 354 17.05 27.79 -17.82
C GLY A 354 16.11 28.73 -17.04
N LYS A 355 14.83 28.38 -16.89
CA LYS A 355 13.79 29.15 -16.16
C LYS A 355 13.56 28.64 -14.74
N GLU A 356 14.62 28.23 -14.06
CA GLU A 356 14.60 27.70 -12.68
C GLU A 356 13.96 28.65 -11.65
N LYS A 357 14.03 29.97 -11.87
CA LYS A 357 13.33 30.96 -11.03
C LYS A 357 11.82 30.80 -11.06
N ASN A 358 11.24 30.42 -12.20
CA ASN A 358 9.79 30.23 -12.32
C ASN A 358 9.33 29.00 -11.53
N THR A 359 10.12 27.94 -11.56
CA THR A 359 9.90 26.76 -10.71
C THR A 359 10.00 27.14 -9.23
N LEU A 360 10.99 27.95 -8.84
CA LEU A 360 11.13 28.45 -7.47
C LEU A 360 9.90 29.25 -7.01
N TYR A 361 9.40 30.18 -7.83
CA TYR A 361 8.19 30.95 -7.51
C TYR A 361 6.96 30.06 -7.33
N SER A 362 6.81 29.01 -8.15
CA SER A 362 5.72 28.05 -8.00
C SER A 362 5.78 27.30 -6.67
N VAL A 363 6.97 26.83 -6.27
CA VAL A 363 7.17 26.10 -5.01
C VAL A 363 6.96 27.02 -3.80
N MET A 364 7.42 28.27 -3.88
CA MET A 364 7.16 29.28 -2.83
C MET A 364 5.67 29.56 -2.66
N ALA A 365 4.92 29.70 -3.75
CA ALA A 365 3.47 29.89 -3.70
C ALA A 365 2.77 28.66 -3.07
N GLY A 366 3.20 27.45 -3.44
CA GLY A 366 2.75 26.20 -2.82
C GLY A 366 3.02 26.16 -1.33
N ALA A 367 4.27 26.37 -0.90
CA ALA A 367 4.67 26.34 0.50
C ALA A 367 3.94 27.40 1.37
N ALA A 368 3.72 28.60 0.82
CA ALA A 368 2.96 29.64 1.52
C ALA A 368 1.48 29.24 1.68
N THR A 369 0.89 28.63 0.64
CA THR A 369 -0.49 28.13 0.67
C THR A 369 -0.63 26.97 1.66
N ASP A 370 0.30 26.02 1.63
CA ASP A 370 0.37 24.87 2.52
C ASP A 370 0.44 25.31 3.98
N LEU A 371 1.38 26.20 4.31
CA LEU A 371 1.52 26.75 5.66
C LEU A 371 0.24 27.47 6.12
N ALA A 372 -0.36 28.32 5.27
CA ALA A 372 -1.57 29.05 5.61
C ALA A 372 -2.76 28.11 5.88
N LEU A 373 -2.96 27.12 5.00
CA LEU A 373 -4.03 26.14 5.15
C LEU A 373 -3.80 25.21 6.33
N ASN A 374 -2.56 24.80 6.59
CA ASN A 374 -2.21 23.97 7.73
C ASN A 374 -2.52 24.68 9.06
N ILE A 375 -2.22 25.99 9.17
CA ILE A 375 -2.56 26.78 10.36
C ILE A 375 -4.09 26.78 10.62
N ILE A 376 -4.89 26.85 9.55
CA ILE A 376 -6.36 26.94 9.63
C ILE A 376 -7.02 25.57 9.82
N LEU A 377 -6.59 24.55 9.08
CA LEU A 377 -7.26 23.26 8.96
C LEU A 377 -6.80 22.23 10.00
N ILE A 378 -5.53 22.22 10.40
CA ILE A 378 -5.01 21.25 11.39
C ILE A 378 -5.74 21.34 12.74
N PRO A 379 -6.04 22.53 13.31
CA PRO A 379 -6.79 22.64 14.56
C PRO A 379 -8.16 21.96 14.53
N GLY A 380 -8.87 21.98 13.40
CA GLY A 380 -10.19 21.38 13.26
C GLY A 380 -10.18 19.93 12.77
N HIS A 381 -9.30 19.60 11.81
CA HIS A 381 -9.35 18.36 11.03
C HIS A 381 -8.12 17.45 11.18
N GLY A 382 -7.13 17.81 12.02
CA GLY A 382 -5.96 16.98 12.30
C GLY A 382 -5.22 16.53 11.03
N ALA A 383 -4.96 15.22 10.92
CA ALA A 383 -4.28 14.58 9.79
C ALA A 383 -4.98 14.82 8.44
N ALA A 384 -6.32 14.87 8.42
CA ALA A 384 -7.08 15.15 7.20
C ALA A 384 -6.94 16.62 6.78
N GLY A 385 -6.83 17.53 7.75
CA GLY A 385 -6.53 18.95 7.53
C GLY A 385 -5.17 19.14 6.86
N ALA A 386 -4.14 18.49 7.39
CA ALA A 386 -2.79 18.52 6.80
C ALA A 386 -2.78 17.95 5.36
N ALA A 387 -3.42 16.79 5.13
CA ALA A 387 -3.52 16.21 3.80
C ALA A 387 -4.25 17.14 2.79
N THR A 388 -5.26 17.88 3.25
CA THR A 388 -5.99 18.85 2.42
C THR A 388 -5.12 20.06 2.08
N GLY A 389 -4.36 20.57 3.06
CA GLY A 389 -3.36 21.63 2.85
C GLY A 389 -2.37 21.26 1.75
N THR A 390 -1.76 20.08 1.86
CA THR A 390 -0.81 19.58 0.87
C THR A 390 -1.44 19.43 -0.52
N LEU A 391 -2.67 18.91 -0.60
CA LEU A 391 -3.38 18.74 -1.87
C LEU A 391 -3.60 20.09 -2.57
N VAL A 392 -4.11 21.08 -1.86
CA VAL A 392 -4.36 22.42 -2.42
C VAL A 392 -3.04 23.10 -2.80
N ALA A 393 -2.00 22.94 -2.00
CA ALA A 393 -0.67 23.45 -2.32
C ALA A 393 -0.13 22.88 -3.64
N GLU A 394 -0.24 21.57 -3.86
CA GLU A 394 0.15 20.92 -5.13
C GLU A 394 -0.66 21.42 -6.32
N ILE A 395 -1.96 21.69 -6.13
CA ILE A 395 -2.81 22.29 -7.17
C ILE A 395 -2.29 23.70 -7.52
N VAL A 396 -1.99 24.53 -6.52
CA VAL A 396 -1.45 25.89 -6.74
C VAL A 396 -0.12 25.83 -7.49
N VAL A 397 0.80 24.93 -7.10
CA VAL A 397 2.08 24.74 -7.80
C VAL A 397 1.85 24.39 -9.27
N LEU A 398 0.96 23.42 -9.54
CA LEU A 398 0.63 23.02 -10.91
C LEU A 398 0.00 24.14 -11.72
N LEU A 399 -0.92 24.92 -11.15
CA LEU A 399 -1.55 26.05 -11.85
C LEU A 399 -0.54 27.13 -12.22
N VAL A 400 0.35 27.48 -11.30
CA VAL A 400 1.42 28.46 -11.55
C VAL A 400 2.37 27.96 -12.66
N GLN A 401 2.78 26.69 -12.61
CA GLN A 401 3.64 26.09 -13.63
C GLN A 401 2.95 25.98 -15.00
N CYS A 402 1.67 25.62 -15.02
CA CYS A 402 0.84 25.58 -16.23
C CYS A 402 0.72 26.97 -16.86
N ASN A 403 0.55 28.03 -16.08
CA ASN A 403 0.50 29.39 -16.61
C ASN A 403 1.79 29.76 -17.36
N TYR A 404 2.95 29.40 -16.79
CA TYR A 404 4.23 29.62 -17.46
C TYR A 404 4.40 28.81 -18.75
N ILE A 405 3.91 27.56 -18.79
CA ILE A 405 4.05 26.72 -19.99
C ILE A 405 3.05 27.09 -21.09
N LEU A 406 1.84 27.55 -20.73
CA LEU A 406 0.83 28.01 -21.68
C LEU A 406 1.37 29.15 -22.55
N GLY A 407 2.16 30.05 -21.97
CA GLY A 407 2.84 31.13 -22.70
C GLY A 407 3.98 30.68 -23.62
N ILE A 408 4.42 29.42 -23.55
CA ILE A 408 5.58 28.90 -24.30
C ILE A 408 5.15 27.85 -25.35
N ALA A 409 4.32 26.90 -24.95
CA ALA A 409 4.03 25.68 -25.71
C ALA A 409 2.53 25.47 -26.01
N GLY A 410 1.66 26.39 -25.57
CA GLY A 410 0.21 26.20 -25.61
C GLY A 410 -0.27 25.20 -24.56
N ASN A 411 -1.55 24.79 -24.64
CA ASN A 411 -2.14 23.90 -23.64
C ASN A 411 -1.69 22.43 -23.89
N PRO A 412 -0.94 21.81 -22.95
CA PRO A 412 -0.41 20.46 -23.11
C PRO A 412 -1.49 19.37 -22.97
N PHE A 413 -2.70 19.71 -22.51
CA PHE A 413 -3.84 18.80 -22.36
C PHE A 413 -4.75 18.74 -23.59
N VAL A 414 -4.43 19.48 -24.65
CA VAL A 414 -5.22 19.53 -25.89
C VAL A 414 -5.13 18.18 -26.61
N LYS A 415 -6.28 17.66 -27.08
CA LYS A 415 -6.45 16.35 -27.75
C LYS A 415 -6.37 15.10 -26.86
N PHE A 416 -6.47 15.22 -25.53
CA PHE A 416 -6.58 14.03 -24.67
C PHE A 416 -7.96 13.36 -24.81
N HIS A 417 -8.01 12.04 -24.99
CA HIS A 417 -9.24 11.26 -25.10
C HIS A 417 -9.86 10.97 -23.72
N TRP A 418 -10.37 12.00 -23.04
CA TRP A 418 -10.99 11.87 -21.72
C TRP A 418 -12.08 10.80 -21.64
N LYS A 419 -12.89 10.66 -22.70
CA LYS A 419 -13.97 9.68 -22.76
C LYS A 419 -13.47 8.24 -22.55
N ASN A 420 -12.40 7.85 -23.22
CA ASN A 420 -11.86 6.51 -23.14
C ASN A 420 -11.23 6.23 -21.77
N LEU A 421 -10.58 7.24 -21.18
CA LEU A 421 -10.05 7.15 -19.81
C LEU A 421 -11.19 6.93 -18.80
N PHE A 422 -12.24 7.75 -18.85
CA PHE A 422 -13.39 7.63 -17.95
C PHE A 422 -14.11 6.29 -18.09
N ILE A 423 -14.34 5.81 -19.31
CA ILE A 423 -14.99 4.51 -19.55
C ILE A 423 -14.13 3.37 -19.00
N ALA A 424 -12.82 3.39 -19.23
CA ALA A 424 -11.91 2.36 -18.74
C ALA A 424 -11.83 2.33 -17.21
N ILE A 425 -11.82 3.50 -16.56
CA ILE A 425 -11.83 3.59 -15.10
C ILE A 425 -13.15 3.11 -14.54
N LEU A 426 -14.28 3.56 -15.10
CA LEU A 426 -15.60 3.14 -14.65
C LEU A 426 -15.74 1.61 -14.72
N ALA A 427 -15.33 1.01 -15.84
CA ALA A 427 -15.31 -0.44 -16.01
C ALA A 427 -14.40 -1.14 -14.98
N GLY A 428 -13.19 -0.62 -14.75
CA GLY A 428 -12.27 -1.14 -13.74
C GLY A 428 -12.83 -1.03 -12.31
N THR A 429 -13.44 0.10 -11.97
CA THR A 429 -14.05 0.36 -10.66
C THR A 429 -15.20 -0.60 -10.39
N VAL A 430 -16.10 -0.79 -11.35
CA VAL A 430 -17.23 -1.73 -11.21
C VAL A 430 -16.72 -3.16 -11.00
N ALA A 431 -15.71 -3.59 -11.78
CA ALA A 431 -15.11 -4.91 -11.64
C ALA A 431 -14.43 -5.12 -10.28
N ALA A 432 -13.77 -4.09 -9.74
CA ALA A 432 -13.05 -4.17 -8.47
C ALA A 432 -13.98 -4.12 -7.25
N LEU A 433 -15.06 -3.33 -7.29
CA LEU A 433 -16.00 -3.20 -6.17
C LEU A 433 -16.72 -4.50 -5.83
N TRP A 434 -16.94 -5.37 -6.83
CA TRP A 434 -17.50 -6.70 -6.62
C TRP A 434 -16.69 -7.54 -5.62
N VAL A 435 -15.36 -7.36 -5.59
CA VAL A 435 -14.47 -8.08 -4.66
C VAL A 435 -14.75 -7.74 -3.20
N LYS A 436 -15.25 -6.54 -2.90
CA LYS A 436 -15.56 -6.14 -1.51
C LYS A 436 -16.72 -6.93 -0.92
N ILE A 437 -17.58 -7.54 -1.74
CA ILE A 437 -18.72 -8.35 -1.31
C ILE A 437 -18.25 -9.73 -0.83
N LEU A 438 -17.08 -10.20 -1.26
CA LEU A 438 -16.60 -11.56 -1.03
C LEU A 438 -15.95 -11.77 0.37
N ASP A 439 -15.89 -10.73 1.21
CA ASP A 439 -15.28 -10.71 2.55
C ASP A 439 -13.95 -11.50 2.65
N LEU A 440 -13.11 -11.33 1.62
CA LEU A 440 -11.82 -12.00 1.51
C LEU A 440 -10.79 -11.35 2.43
N HIS A 441 -9.83 -12.16 2.90
CA HIS A 441 -8.68 -11.66 3.64
C HIS A 441 -7.97 -10.52 2.87
N VAL A 442 -7.58 -9.45 3.57
CA VAL A 442 -7.11 -8.16 3.01
C VAL A 442 -6.11 -8.29 1.85
N ILE A 443 -5.12 -9.19 1.98
CA ILE A 443 -4.12 -9.47 0.93
C ILE A 443 -4.76 -10.01 -0.36
N PHE A 444 -5.65 -10.99 -0.24
CA PHE A 444 -6.34 -11.58 -1.39
C PHE A 444 -7.33 -10.59 -2.00
N CYS A 445 -8.02 -9.82 -1.16
CA CYS A 445 -8.90 -8.73 -1.61
C CYS A 445 -8.14 -7.74 -2.49
N LEU A 446 -6.99 -7.21 -2.03
CA LEU A 446 -6.17 -6.27 -2.80
C LEU A 446 -5.57 -6.88 -4.06
N PHE A 447 -5.11 -8.13 -4.03
CA PHE A 447 -4.51 -8.75 -5.22
C PHE A 447 -5.57 -9.01 -6.30
N LEU A 448 -6.71 -9.57 -5.91
CA LEU A 448 -7.81 -9.88 -6.82
C LEU A 448 -8.45 -8.59 -7.37
N SER A 449 -8.69 -7.59 -6.52
CA SER A 449 -9.27 -6.32 -6.96
C SER A 449 -8.32 -5.54 -7.85
N ALA A 450 -7.00 -5.54 -7.58
CA ALA A 450 -6.01 -4.94 -8.48
C ALA A 450 -5.99 -5.65 -9.85
N ALA A 451 -5.97 -6.99 -9.86
CA ALA A 451 -5.96 -7.76 -11.10
C ALA A 451 -7.21 -7.47 -11.96
N LEU A 452 -8.40 -7.40 -11.34
CA LEU A 452 -9.64 -7.06 -12.03
C LEU A 452 -9.66 -5.59 -12.48
N PHE A 453 -9.28 -4.66 -11.61
CA PHE A 453 -9.26 -3.23 -11.93
C PHE A 453 -8.34 -2.93 -13.12
N PHE A 454 -7.06 -3.29 -13.02
CA PHE A 454 -6.08 -3.01 -14.06
C PHE A 454 -6.26 -3.89 -15.30
N GLY A 455 -6.79 -5.12 -15.14
CA GLY A 455 -7.14 -6.01 -16.24
C GLY A 455 -8.28 -5.47 -17.10
N CYS A 456 -9.41 -5.09 -16.48
CA CYS A 456 -10.54 -4.48 -17.17
C CYS A 456 -10.18 -3.12 -17.77
N TYR A 457 -9.43 -2.29 -17.02
CA TYR A 457 -8.89 -1.03 -17.52
C TYR A 457 -8.06 -1.24 -18.79
N GLY A 458 -7.08 -2.14 -18.75
CA GLY A 458 -6.26 -2.47 -19.91
C GLY A 458 -7.07 -3.00 -21.10
N ALA A 459 -8.03 -3.90 -20.85
CA ALA A 459 -8.89 -4.47 -21.89
C ALA A 459 -9.72 -3.40 -22.61
N VAL A 460 -10.37 -2.49 -21.86
CA VAL A 460 -11.15 -1.39 -22.45
C VAL A 460 -10.29 -0.48 -23.31
N LEU A 461 -9.04 -0.22 -22.90
CA LEU A 461 -8.14 0.62 -23.68
C LEU A 461 -7.61 -0.03 -24.94
N VAL A 462 -7.40 -1.35 -24.91
CA VAL A 462 -7.10 -2.14 -26.10
C VAL A 462 -8.30 -2.11 -27.07
N CYS A 463 -9.51 -2.31 -26.57
CA CYS A 463 -10.75 -2.24 -27.36
C CYS A 463 -11.01 -0.83 -27.92
N GLY A 464 -10.74 0.21 -27.13
CA GLY A 464 -10.84 1.62 -27.51
C GLY A 464 -9.79 2.07 -28.53
N LYS A 465 -8.86 1.17 -28.92
CA LYS A 465 -7.76 1.43 -29.86
C LYS A 465 -6.94 2.67 -29.48
N GLU A 466 -6.67 2.84 -28.19
CA GLU A 466 -5.86 3.99 -27.75
C GLU A 466 -4.45 3.91 -28.38
N PRO A 467 -4.02 4.94 -29.14
CA PRO A 467 -2.79 4.90 -29.93
C PRO A 467 -1.55 4.65 -29.08
N LEU A 468 -1.51 5.13 -27.84
CA LEU A 468 -0.38 4.91 -26.92
C LEU A 468 -0.24 3.43 -26.55
N ILE A 469 -1.34 2.75 -26.22
CA ILE A 469 -1.34 1.34 -25.84
C ILE A 469 -1.10 0.44 -27.05
N LEU A 470 -1.64 0.81 -28.21
CA LEU A 470 -1.34 0.14 -29.47
C LEU A 470 0.13 0.29 -29.89
N GLU A 471 0.75 1.45 -29.66
CA GLU A 471 2.21 1.64 -29.85
C GLU A 471 3.01 0.76 -28.89
N MET A 472 2.66 0.71 -27.59
CA MET A 472 3.34 -0.14 -26.60
C MET A 472 3.17 -1.63 -26.92
N LEU A 473 1.96 -2.08 -27.23
CA LEU A 473 1.68 -3.46 -27.64
C LEU A 473 2.32 -3.78 -28.99
N GLY A 474 2.38 -2.82 -29.91
CA GLY A 474 3.11 -2.92 -31.18
C GLY A 474 4.61 -3.09 -30.97
N GLN A 475 5.21 -2.36 -30.04
CA GLN A 475 6.62 -2.54 -29.66
C GLN A 475 6.86 -3.90 -29.00
N ILE A 476 6.00 -4.33 -28.08
CA ILE A 476 6.08 -5.65 -27.44
C ILE A 476 5.92 -6.76 -28.49
N LYS A 477 4.91 -6.66 -29.36
CA LYS A 477 4.63 -7.59 -30.46
C LYS A 477 5.75 -7.57 -31.51
N SER A 478 6.37 -6.43 -31.81
CA SER A 478 7.54 -6.35 -32.68
C SER A 478 8.79 -6.94 -32.03
N THR A 479 8.91 -6.87 -30.70
CA THR A 479 9.99 -7.51 -29.94
C THR A 479 9.77 -9.03 -29.91
N PHE A 480 8.51 -9.49 -29.87
CA PHE A 480 8.14 -10.90 -29.93
C PHE A 480 8.18 -11.48 -31.37
N GLN A 481 7.79 -10.70 -32.38
CA GLN A 481 7.81 -11.07 -33.81
C GLN A 481 9.19 -10.88 -34.45
N ARG A 482 10.08 -10.06 -33.86
CA ARG A 482 11.51 -10.03 -34.24
C ARG A 482 12.21 -11.38 -34.00
N ASN A 483 11.62 -12.31 -33.25
CA ASN A 483 12.11 -13.70 -33.15
C ASN A 483 11.66 -14.62 -34.32
N LYS A 484 10.88 -14.15 -35.30
CA LYS A 484 10.41 -14.97 -36.45
C LYS A 484 10.75 -14.43 -37.85
N VAL A 485 11.43 -13.29 -37.97
CA VAL A 485 11.79 -12.67 -39.28
C VAL A 485 13.31 -12.65 -39.55
N TYR A 486 14.14 -13.23 -38.69
CA TYR A 486 15.61 -13.23 -38.85
C TYR A 486 16.18 -14.18 -39.92
N LYS A 487 15.34 -14.76 -40.80
CA LYS A 487 15.76 -15.73 -41.83
C LYS A 487 15.66 -15.24 -43.28
N ARG A 488 15.46 -13.94 -43.55
CA ARG A 488 15.25 -13.48 -44.95
C ARG A 488 15.83 -12.15 -45.42
N LEU A 489 16.73 -11.48 -44.68
CA LEU A 489 17.31 -10.23 -45.18
C LEU A 489 18.84 -10.22 -45.08
N CYS A 490 19.45 -11.05 -45.92
CA CYS A 490 20.78 -10.80 -46.46
C CYS A 490 20.60 -10.22 -47.87
N THR A 491 20.54 -8.90 -47.99
CA THR A 491 20.90 -8.15 -49.21
C THR A 491 21.04 -6.69 -48.79
N GLY A 492 22.18 -6.11 -49.15
CA GLY A 492 22.78 -5.01 -48.43
C GLY A 492 22.05 -3.67 -48.52
N ASN A 493 22.22 -2.87 -47.46
CA ASN A 493 22.85 -1.56 -47.61
C ASN A 493 23.28 -1.02 -46.24
N ARG A 494 24.58 -0.72 -46.11
CA ARG A 494 25.16 0.04 -45.00
C ARG A 494 24.70 1.50 -45.15
N LYS A 495 23.78 1.98 -44.29
CA LYS A 495 23.80 3.36 -43.72
C LYS A 495 22.69 3.73 -42.73
N GLU A 496 21.71 2.88 -42.44
CA GLU A 496 20.74 3.16 -41.37
C GLU A 496 20.60 1.98 -40.40
N MET A 497 21.51 1.88 -39.43
CA MET A 497 21.27 1.07 -38.22
C MET A 497 21.91 1.68 -36.98
N ARG A 498 21.90 3.01 -36.93
CA ARG A 498 22.28 3.80 -35.76
C ARG A 498 21.03 4.24 -35.02
N LYS A 499 20.30 3.29 -34.41
CA LYS A 499 19.43 3.47 -33.22
C LYS A 499 18.61 2.21 -32.93
N ASP A 500 18.64 1.82 -31.66
CA ASP A 500 17.70 0.94 -30.96
C ASP A 500 17.64 -0.55 -31.31
N MET A 501 18.39 -1.34 -30.51
CA MET A 501 17.92 -2.67 -30.11
C MET A 501 18.44 -3.08 -28.71
N ASN A 502 17.49 -3.54 -27.89
CA ASN A 502 17.53 -3.76 -26.45
C ASN A 502 18.75 -4.54 -25.90
N ARG A 503 19.67 -3.84 -25.22
CA ARG A 503 20.64 -4.47 -24.29
C ARG A 503 19.98 -5.12 -23.06
N LYS A 504 18.79 -4.68 -22.61
CA LYS A 504 18.19 -5.14 -21.33
C LYS A 504 17.69 -6.59 -21.31
N SER A 505 17.26 -7.16 -22.45
CA SER A 505 16.64 -8.51 -22.48
C SER A 505 17.66 -9.65 -22.38
N TYR A 506 18.90 -9.44 -22.80
CA TYR A 506 19.95 -10.47 -22.79
C TYR A 506 20.51 -10.68 -21.38
N TYR A 507 20.77 -9.58 -20.65
CA TYR A 507 21.20 -9.64 -19.25
C TYR A 507 20.14 -10.31 -18.36
N PHE A 508 18.86 -9.96 -18.53
CA PHE A 508 17.79 -10.52 -17.69
C PHE A 508 17.62 -12.04 -17.87
N LYS A 509 17.72 -12.53 -19.11
CA LYS A 509 17.59 -13.96 -19.41
C LYS A 509 18.76 -14.77 -18.86
N LYS A 510 19.99 -14.24 -18.96
CA LYS A 510 21.19 -14.90 -18.46
C LYS A 510 21.33 -14.83 -16.93
N ILE A 511 20.86 -13.74 -16.31
CA ILE A 511 20.70 -13.63 -14.84
C ILE A 511 19.68 -14.66 -14.35
N ALA A 512 18.57 -14.85 -15.07
CA ALA A 512 17.58 -15.87 -14.73
C ALA A 512 18.16 -17.29 -14.88
N ASP A 513 18.88 -17.59 -15.97
CA ASP A 513 19.50 -18.88 -16.21
C ASP A 513 20.59 -19.22 -15.18
N ASP A 514 21.37 -18.23 -14.72
CA ASP A 514 22.41 -18.40 -13.69
C ASP A 514 21.83 -18.44 -12.26
N TYR A 515 20.74 -17.72 -12.01
CA TYR A 515 19.94 -17.89 -10.79
C TYR A 515 19.37 -19.31 -10.72
N ILE A 516 18.92 -19.85 -11.86
CA ILE A 516 18.45 -21.24 -11.98
C ILE A 516 19.59 -22.25 -11.78
N SER A 517 20.79 -21.99 -12.32
CA SER A 517 21.96 -22.87 -12.16
C SER A 517 22.42 -22.98 -10.70
N HIS A 518 22.25 -21.91 -9.92
CA HIS A 518 22.64 -21.82 -8.52
C HIS A 518 21.50 -22.07 -7.52
N LEU A 519 20.34 -22.58 -7.97
CA LEU A 519 19.23 -22.95 -7.09
C LEU A 519 19.68 -23.87 -5.93
N LYS A 520 20.68 -24.73 -6.17
CA LYS A 520 21.25 -25.65 -5.17
C LYS A 520 21.87 -24.95 -3.94
N ILE A 521 22.24 -23.68 -4.04
CA ILE A 521 22.78 -22.86 -2.93
C ILE A 521 21.69 -21.91 -2.39
N ILE A 522 20.83 -21.42 -3.28
CA ILE A 522 19.78 -20.45 -2.95
C ILE A 522 18.65 -21.10 -2.15
N ILE A 523 18.24 -22.31 -2.52
CA ILE A 523 17.22 -23.08 -1.80
C ILE A 523 17.64 -23.31 -0.34
N PRO A 524 18.83 -23.86 -0.01
CA PRO A 524 19.22 -24.04 1.38
C PRO A 524 19.37 -22.72 2.13
N PHE A 525 19.82 -21.62 1.50
CA PHE A 525 19.84 -20.31 2.16
C PHE A 525 18.42 -19.78 2.47
N ALA A 526 17.48 -19.91 1.53
CA ALA A 526 16.09 -19.54 1.74
C ALA A 526 15.44 -20.41 2.82
N VAL A 527 15.74 -21.71 2.85
CA VAL A 527 15.29 -22.63 3.90
C VAL A 527 15.87 -22.23 5.25
N ILE A 528 17.15 -21.84 5.34
CA ILE A 528 17.77 -21.33 6.58
C ILE A 528 17.07 -20.05 7.04
N CYS A 529 16.78 -19.10 6.15
CA CYS A 529 16.06 -17.87 6.50
C CYS A 529 14.63 -18.16 6.98
N VAL A 530 13.92 -19.07 6.32
CA VAL A 530 12.58 -19.54 6.71
C VAL A 530 12.61 -20.26 8.05
N LEU A 531 13.59 -21.13 8.29
CA LEU A 531 13.74 -21.84 9.57
C LEU A 531 14.13 -20.88 10.69
N ALA A 532 15.05 -19.95 10.46
CA ALA A 532 15.47 -18.97 11.46
C ALA A 532 14.30 -18.05 11.86
N LEU A 533 13.61 -17.47 10.88
CA LEU A 533 12.46 -16.60 11.15
C LEU A 533 11.23 -17.38 11.60
N GLY A 534 11.06 -18.62 11.15
CA GLY A 534 10.03 -19.55 11.62
C GLY A 534 10.23 -19.98 13.06
N VAL A 535 11.46 -20.23 13.50
CA VAL A 535 11.79 -20.51 14.92
C VAL A 535 11.59 -19.29 15.79
N ILE A 536 11.91 -18.08 15.29
CA ILE A 536 11.62 -16.82 15.98
C ILE A 536 10.09 -16.63 16.09
N GLY A 537 9.36 -16.81 15.00
CA GLY A 537 7.90 -16.75 14.97
C GLY A 537 7.23 -17.80 15.87
N TYR A 538 7.79 -19.02 15.94
CA TYR A 538 7.29 -20.11 16.78
C TYR A 538 7.55 -19.84 18.27
N ARG A 539 8.75 -19.36 18.64
CA ARG A 539 9.05 -18.93 20.02
C ARG A 539 8.20 -17.75 20.46
N GLN A 540 7.81 -16.89 19.52
CA GLN A 540 6.98 -15.71 19.77
C GLN A 540 5.49 -16.08 19.86
N ALA A 541 5.06 -17.13 19.14
CA ALA A 541 3.73 -17.72 19.22
C ALA A 541 3.51 -18.52 20.53
N ASN A 542 4.55 -19.20 21.04
CA ASN A 542 4.46 -20.07 22.23
C ASN A 542 4.82 -19.39 23.57
N LYS A 543 4.99 -18.06 23.62
CA LYS A 543 5.14 -17.35 24.89
C LYS A 543 3.77 -17.18 25.56
N ILE A 544 3.24 -18.27 26.11
CA ILE A 544 2.25 -18.20 27.18
C ILE A 544 2.99 -17.61 28.38
N ARG A 545 2.71 -16.34 28.71
CA ARG A 545 3.22 -15.70 29.94
C ARG A 545 2.53 -16.38 31.12
N TYR A 546 3.30 -16.88 32.08
CA TYR A 546 2.82 -16.97 33.46
C TYR A 546 2.52 -15.52 33.88
N LEU A 547 1.23 -15.18 34.07
CA LEU A 547 0.85 -13.90 34.68
C LEU A 547 1.39 -13.90 36.11
N SER A 548 1.95 -12.77 36.57
CA SER A 548 2.20 -12.60 38.01
C SER A 548 0.87 -12.49 38.75
N ASP A 549 0.83 -12.82 40.05
CA ASP A 549 -0.42 -12.83 40.83
C ASP A 549 -1.20 -11.49 40.73
N GLU A 550 -0.50 -10.34 40.75
CA GLU A 550 -1.10 -9.01 40.51
C GLU A 550 -1.75 -8.85 39.13
N GLN A 551 -1.16 -9.46 38.08
CA GLN A 551 -1.68 -9.37 36.71
C GLN A 551 -2.87 -10.31 36.50
N GLN A 552 -2.92 -11.42 37.25
CA GLN A 552 -4.07 -12.33 37.25
C GLN A 552 -5.27 -11.67 37.95
N GLU A 553 -5.04 -11.01 39.08
CA GLU A 553 -6.08 -10.25 39.80
C GLU A 553 -6.68 -9.12 38.94
N GLU A 554 -5.84 -8.38 38.21
CA GLU A 554 -6.29 -7.33 37.27
C GLU A 554 -7.16 -7.90 36.12
N VAL A 555 -6.79 -9.07 35.59
CA VAL A 555 -7.55 -9.76 34.54
C VAL A 555 -8.87 -10.33 35.07
N ASP A 556 -8.86 -10.87 36.29
CA ASP A 556 -10.05 -11.45 36.92
C ASP A 556 -11.09 -10.35 37.22
N ILE A 557 -10.67 -9.19 37.76
CA ILE A 557 -11.54 -8.02 37.98
C ILE A 557 -12.14 -7.52 36.66
N TYR A 558 -11.32 -7.44 35.60
CA TYR A 558 -11.78 -7.03 34.27
C TYR A 558 -12.84 -8.01 33.70
N ASN A 559 -12.60 -9.31 33.81
CA ASN A 559 -13.53 -10.33 33.32
C ASN A 559 -14.84 -10.35 34.12
N GLU A 560 -14.78 -10.20 35.44
CA GLU A 560 -15.97 -10.11 36.30
C GLU A 560 -16.88 -8.95 35.88
N GLN A 561 -16.28 -7.80 35.54
CA GLN A 561 -17.04 -6.65 35.06
C GLN A 561 -17.65 -6.89 33.66
N LEU A 562 -16.96 -7.62 32.77
CA LEU A 562 -17.51 -7.99 31.47
C LEU A 562 -18.69 -8.96 31.60
N GLU A 563 -18.60 -9.94 32.51
CA GLU A 563 -19.69 -10.86 32.82
C GLU A 563 -20.90 -10.12 33.42
N ALA A 564 -20.67 -9.11 34.26
CA ALA A 564 -21.75 -8.27 34.78
C ALA A 564 -22.51 -7.55 33.65
N TYR A 565 -21.81 -7.01 32.65
CA TYR A 565 -22.46 -6.42 31.48
C TYR A 565 -23.23 -7.44 30.63
N ASP A 566 -22.67 -8.64 30.42
CA ASP A 566 -23.35 -9.71 29.68
C ASP A 566 -24.64 -10.14 30.36
N LYS A 567 -24.61 -10.31 31.69
CA LYS A 567 -25.79 -10.65 32.49
C LYS A 567 -26.88 -9.58 32.35
N GLN A 568 -26.52 -8.29 32.42
CA GLN A 568 -27.49 -7.20 32.23
C GLN A 568 -28.08 -7.16 30.82
N ILE A 569 -27.28 -7.49 29.79
CA ILE A 569 -27.74 -7.57 28.40
C ILE A 569 -28.71 -8.75 28.24
N GLU A 570 -28.36 -9.91 28.78
CA GLU A 570 -29.18 -11.13 28.71
C GLU A 570 -30.51 -10.95 29.45
N GLU A 571 -30.50 -10.36 30.66
CA GLU A 571 -31.71 -10.03 31.41
C GLU A 571 -32.62 -9.07 30.63
N ALA A 572 -32.06 -8.04 30.00
CA ALA A 572 -32.83 -7.10 29.19
C ALA A 572 -33.39 -7.77 27.92
N GLN A 573 -32.64 -8.68 27.29
CA GLN A 573 -33.10 -9.46 26.14
C GLN A 573 -34.22 -10.44 26.51
N GLY A 574 -34.11 -11.13 27.64
CA GLY A 574 -35.18 -12.00 28.15
C GLY A 574 -36.48 -11.23 28.38
N ASN A 575 -36.40 -10.03 28.95
CA ASN A 575 -37.57 -9.16 29.12
C ASN A 575 -38.18 -8.70 27.79
N ILE A 576 -37.36 -8.42 26.78
CA ILE A 576 -37.83 -8.07 25.42
C ILE A 576 -38.65 -9.22 24.82
N ASP A 577 -38.18 -10.47 24.96
CA ASP A 577 -38.86 -11.61 24.36
C ASP A 577 -40.22 -11.87 25.03
N ILE A 578 -40.30 -11.72 26.36
CA ILE A 578 -41.57 -11.79 27.11
C ILE A 578 -42.54 -10.69 26.64
N ILE A 579 -42.08 -9.44 26.56
CA ILE A 579 -42.94 -8.30 26.17
C ILE A 579 -43.41 -8.44 24.71
N LYS A 580 -42.54 -8.90 23.80
CA LYS A 580 -42.93 -9.14 22.40
C LYS A 580 -44.04 -10.17 22.27
N GLU A 581 -43.99 -11.22 23.09
CA GLU A 581 -45.04 -12.24 23.11
C GLU A 581 -46.37 -11.68 23.64
N GLU A 582 -46.34 -10.88 24.70
CA GLU A 582 -47.55 -10.21 25.21
C GLU A 582 -48.13 -9.18 24.22
N ILE A 583 -47.27 -8.41 23.53
CA ILE A 583 -47.69 -7.52 22.44
C ILE A 583 -48.35 -8.34 21.32
N ARG A 584 -47.76 -9.47 20.91
CA ARG A 584 -48.32 -10.32 19.86
C ARG A 584 -49.72 -10.82 20.22
N LYS A 585 -49.93 -11.31 21.45
CA LYS A 585 -51.23 -11.78 21.92
C LYS A 585 -52.27 -10.65 21.96
N LEU A 586 -51.89 -9.50 22.54
CA LEU A 586 -52.79 -8.37 22.70
C LEU A 586 -53.13 -7.69 21.37
N GLN A 587 -52.15 -7.58 20.47
CA GLN A 587 -52.35 -7.07 19.10
C GLN A 587 -53.32 -7.97 18.32
N LYS A 588 -53.14 -9.30 18.40
CA LYS A 588 -54.07 -10.26 17.76
C LYS A 588 -55.50 -10.07 18.30
N TYR A 589 -55.66 -9.90 19.60
CA TYR A 589 -56.97 -9.59 20.20
C TYR A 589 -57.54 -8.26 19.69
N VAL A 590 -56.74 -7.19 19.64
CA VAL A 590 -57.16 -5.87 19.15
C VAL A 590 -57.62 -5.91 17.69
N ASP A 591 -56.91 -6.67 16.84
CA ASP A 591 -57.19 -6.72 15.40
C ASP A 591 -58.37 -7.66 15.06
N GLU A 592 -58.49 -8.79 15.78
CA GLU A 592 -59.43 -9.86 15.44
C GLU A 592 -60.72 -9.85 16.26
N ALA A 593 -60.71 -9.41 17.52
CA ALA A 593 -61.89 -9.50 18.39
C ALA A 593 -63.01 -8.55 17.92
N ASP A 594 -64.20 -9.12 17.69
CA ASP A 594 -65.39 -8.34 17.32
C ASP A 594 -65.81 -7.34 18.41
N TYR A 595 -65.46 -7.61 19.68
CA TYR A 595 -65.64 -6.68 20.80
C TYR A 595 -64.88 -5.34 20.60
N MET A 596 -63.71 -5.38 19.97
CA MET A 596 -62.90 -4.19 19.66
C MET A 596 -63.41 -3.41 18.44
N LYS A 597 -64.33 -3.99 17.67
CA LYS A 597 -64.96 -3.37 16.48
C LYS A 597 -66.34 -2.77 16.75
N LEU A 598 -66.90 -3.01 17.93
CA LEU A 598 -68.16 -2.40 18.36
C LEU A 598 -68.00 -0.88 18.43
N ASP A 599 -68.92 -0.14 17.81
CA ASP A 599 -69.02 1.31 17.94
C ASP A 599 -69.77 1.66 19.24
N PRO A 600 -69.11 2.28 20.25
CA PRO A 600 -69.76 2.65 21.51
C PRO A 600 -70.96 3.58 21.35
N GLY A 601 -71.02 4.34 20.25
CA GLY A 601 -72.14 5.21 19.91
C GLY A 601 -73.37 4.48 19.37
N ASN A 602 -73.17 3.31 18.75
CA ASN A 602 -74.20 2.61 17.98
C ASN A 602 -74.02 1.09 18.02
N ILE A 603 -74.38 0.47 19.14
CA ILE A 603 -74.28 -0.98 19.35
C ILE A 603 -75.64 -1.62 19.06
N TYR A 604 -75.69 -2.61 18.17
CA TYR A 604 -76.91 -3.41 17.99
C TYR A 604 -77.04 -4.43 19.11
N VAL A 605 -78.17 -4.36 19.81
CA VAL A 605 -78.51 -5.25 20.92
C VAL A 605 -79.63 -6.19 20.46
N SER A 606 -79.39 -7.48 20.57
CA SER A 606 -80.35 -8.54 20.30
C SER A 606 -80.68 -9.26 21.60
N ILE A 607 -81.94 -9.23 22.05
CA ILE A 607 -82.35 -9.86 23.31
C ILE A 607 -83.40 -10.94 23.04
N ALA A 608 -83.16 -12.13 23.58
CA ALA A 608 -84.18 -13.16 23.73
C ALA A 608 -84.55 -13.31 25.21
N GLN A 609 -85.84 -13.35 25.50
CA GLN A 609 -86.34 -13.54 26.86
C GLN A 609 -87.12 -14.86 26.93
N TYR A 610 -86.90 -15.61 28.00
CA TYR A 610 -87.60 -16.87 28.24
C TYR A 610 -88.20 -16.86 29.64
N VAL A 611 -89.46 -17.27 29.75
CA VAL A 611 -90.14 -17.45 31.04
C VAL A 611 -90.16 -18.93 31.39
N VAL A 612 -89.64 -19.26 32.57
CA VAL A 612 -89.76 -20.58 33.16
C VAL A 612 -91.11 -20.67 33.88
N ALA A 613 -92.00 -21.51 33.36
CA ALA A 613 -93.33 -21.76 33.90
C ALA A 613 -93.53 -23.24 34.22
N ASP A 614 -94.62 -23.56 34.93
CA ASP A 614 -95.11 -24.92 35.12
C ASP A 614 -94.10 -25.85 35.82
N THR A 615 -93.36 -25.36 36.83
CA THR A 615 -92.36 -26.12 37.61
C THR A 615 -92.54 -25.98 39.12
N ALA A 616 -92.19 -27.03 39.86
CA ALA A 616 -92.19 -27.05 41.33
C ALA A 616 -90.93 -26.40 41.94
N ASP A 617 -89.83 -26.28 41.19
CA ASP A 617 -88.57 -25.67 41.62
C ASP A 617 -88.01 -24.70 40.54
N PRO A 618 -88.57 -23.48 40.43
CA PRO A 618 -88.10 -22.48 39.47
C PRO A 618 -86.63 -22.09 39.66
N GLY A 619 -86.13 -22.13 40.90
CA GLY A 619 -84.76 -21.74 41.24
C GLY A 619 -83.74 -22.76 40.72
N GLY A 620 -83.99 -24.05 40.94
CA GLY A 620 -83.14 -25.14 40.43
C GLY A 620 -83.08 -25.18 38.91
N VAL A 621 -84.23 -25.03 38.23
CA VAL A 621 -84.30 -24.98 36.76
C VAL A 621 -83.56 -23.76 36.21
N MET A 622 -83.73 -22.58 36.82
CA MET A 622 -83.03 -21.36 36.40
C MET A 622 -81.52 -21.50 36.57
N TYR A 623 -81.06 -22.07 37.69
CA TYR A 623 -79.64 -22.35 37.92
C TYR A 623 -79.07 -23.26 36.82
N ALA A 624 -79.76 -24.36 36.48
CA ALA A 624 -79.35 -25.27 35.41
C ALA A 624 -79.30 -24.58 34.03
N LEU A 625 -80.26 -23.72 33.71
CA LEU A 625 -80.25 -22.94 32.46
C LEU A 625 -79.09 -21.93 32.43
N THR A 626 -78.77 -21.27 33.54
CA THR A 626 -77.61 -20.36 33.60
C THR A 626 -76.27 -21.09 33.52
N ASN A 627 -76.19 -22.34 33.97
CA ASN A 627 -74.99 -23.17 33.88
C ASN A 627 -74.58 -23.44 32.43
N PHE A 628 -75.54 -23.50 31.50
CA PHE A 628 -75.25 -23.61 30.06
C PHE A 628 -74.34 -22.47 29.56
N PHE A 629 -74.59 -21.25 30.05
CA PHE A 629 -73.76 -20.09 29.70
C PHE A 629 -72.49 -20.03 30.56
N ALA A 630 -72.58 -20.34 31.86
CA ALA A 630 -71.46 -20.22 32.79
C ALA A 630 -70.31 -21.22 32.55
N TYR A 631 -70.62 -22.47 32.21
CA TYR A 631 -69.62 -23.56 32.13
C TYR A 631 -69.17 -23.89 30.70
N GLY A 632 -69.30 -22.96 29.75
CA GLY A 632 -68.70 -23.08 28.42
C GLY A 632 -69.52 -23.85 27.37
N ASN A 633 -70.68 -24.43 27.72
CA ASN A 633 -71.53 -25.14 26.76
C ASN A 633 -72.09 -24.20 25.66
N ALA A 634 -72.41 -22.95 26.01
CA ALA A 634 -72.76 -21.90 25.06
C ALA A 634 -71.60 -21.56 24.10
N GLN A 635 -70.36 -21.58 24.60
CA GLN A 635 -69.17 -21.32 23.81
C GLN A 635 -68.87 -22.47 22.84
N GLN A 636 -69.07 -23.73 23.25
CA GLN A 636 -68.96 -24.91 22.37
C GLN A 636 -69.93 -24.86 21.19
N CYS A 637 -71.15 -24.34 21.40
CA CYS A 637 -72.12 -24.14 20.32
C CYS A 637 -71.62 -23.13 19.28
N LEU A 638 -70.90 -22.10 19.71
CA LEU A 638 -70.29 -21.10 18.82
C LEU A 638 -69.03 -21.65 18.15
N GLU A 639 -68.22 -22.46 18.85
CA GLU A 639 -67.05 -23.17 18.30
C GLU A 639 -67.41 -24.07 17.14
N ALA A 640 -68.50 -24.82 17.25
CA ALA A 640 -68.97 -25.72 16.21
C ALA A 640 -69.30 -24.99 14.89
N LYS A 641 -69.58 -23.69 14.92
CA LYS A 641 -69.96 -22.90 13.74
C LYS A 641 -68.88 -21.94 13.26
N TYR A 642 -68.13 -21.31 14.18
CA TYR A 642 -67.15 -20.26 13.87
C TYR A 642 -65.69 -20.69 14.06
N GLY A 643 -65.43 -21.89 14.57
CA GLY A 643 -64.08 -22.39 14.88
C GLY A 643 -63.54 -21.92 16.23
N SER A 644 -62.53 -22.62 16.76
CA SER A 644 -61.97 -22.39 18.11
C SER A 644 -61.33 -21.01 18.30
N ASP A 645 -60.74 -20.45 17.24
CA ASP A 645 -60.00 -19.19 17.35
C ASP A 645 -60.93 -17.98 17.45
N LYS A 646 -62.09 -18.01 16.76
CA LYS A 646 -63.08 -16.93 16.81
C LYS A 646 -64.02 -17.04 18.00
N SER A 647 -64.33 -18.26 18.48
CA SER A 647 -65.30 -18.48 19.56
C SER A 647 -64.91 -17.80 20.87
N GLY A 648 -63.61 -17.72 21.18
CA GLY A 648 -63.08 -17.07 22.38
C GLY A 648 -63.43 -15.59 22.46
N TYR A 649 -63.42 -14.88 21.32
CA TYR A 649 -63.78 -13.47 21.25
C TYR A 649 -65.30 -13.24 21.22
N LEU A 650 -66.06 -14.21 20.70
CA LEU A 650 -67.52 -14.13 20.68
C LEU A 650 -68.15 -14.26 22.08
N ARG A 651 -67.42 -14.80 23.07
CA ARG A 651 -67.89 -14.92 24.45
C ARG A 651 -68.20 -13.56 25.10
N GLU A 652 -67.40 -12.55 24.76
CA GLU A 652 -67.52 -11.18 25.27
C GLU A 652 -68.73 -10.43 24.66
N LEU A 653 -69.28 -10.95 23.57
CA LEU A 653 -70.42 -10.35 22.88
C LEU A 653 -71.76 -10.74 23.47
N PHE A 654 -71.83 -11.75 24.35
CA PHE A 654 -73.11 -12.16 24.93
C PHE A 654 -73.09 -12.27 26.45
N SER A 655 -74.19 -11.85 27.05
CA SER A 655 -74.42 -11.89 28.48
C SER A 655 -75.81 -12.46 28.77
N TRP A 656 -76.01 -12.91 30.00
CA TRP A 656 -77.30 -13.41 30.46
C TRP A 656 -77.61 -12.83 31.83
N ALA A 657 -78.89 -12.58 32.07
CA ALA A 657 -79.37 -12.06 33.34
C ALA A 657 -80.66 -12.78 33.71
N THR A 658 -80.89 -12.96 35.01
CA THR A 658 -82.11 -13.54 35.54
C THR A 658 -82.89 -12.49 36.31
N ASN A 659 -84.20 -12.44 36.11
CA ASN A 659 -85.10 -11.60 36.88
C ASN A 659 -86.32 -12.43 37.31
N GLY A 660 -86.26 -13.00 38.51
CA GLY A 660 -87.21 -14.01 38.96
C GLY A 660 -87.17 -15.25 38.05
N ASN A 661 -88.30 -15.56 37.41
CA ASN A 661 -88.42 -16.71 36.50
C ASN A 661 -88.10 -16.37 35.03
N ILE A 662 -87.58 -15.17 34.76
CA ILE A 662 -87.25 -14.71 33.40
C ILE A 662 -85.74 -14.82 33.18
N LEU A 663 -85.35 -15.51 32.11
CA LEU A 663 -83.98 -15.55 31.59
C LEU A 663 -83.86 -14.61 30.40
N ASN A 664 -82.99 -13.63 30.50
CA ASN A 664 -82.64 -12.71 29.42
C ASN A 664 -81.29 -13.12 28.84
N ILE A 665 -81.23 -13.35 27.53
CA ILE A 665 -80.00 -13.57 26.77
C ILE A 665 -79.80 -12.34 25.91
N THR A 666 -78.68 -11.66 26.10
CA THR A 666 -78.33 -10.44 25.36
C THR A 666 -77.11 -10.71 24.50
N VAL A 667 -77.18 -10.37 23.22
CA VAL A 667 -76.06 -10.41 22.27
C VAL A 667 -75.82 -9.02 21.72
N LEU A 668 -74.58 -8.57 21.76
CA LEU A 668 -74.09 -7.30 21.25
C LEU A 668 -73.31 -7.57 19.95
N HIS A 669 -73.59 -6.79 18.90
CA HIS A 669 -72.84 -6.90 17.64
C HIS A 669 -72.80 -5.55 16.90
N TYR A 670 -71.80 -5.34 16.05
CA TYR A 670 -71.69 -4.14 15.20
C TYR A 670 -72.54 -4.25 13.92
N GLU A 671 -72.98 -5.46 13.59
CA GLU A 671 -73.95 -5.76 12.53
C GLU A 671 -75.18 -6.46 13.12
N GLN A 672 -76.36 -5.90 12.87
CA GLN A 672 -77.62 -6.40 13.42
C GLN A 672 -77.94 -7.84 13.00
N GLU A 673 -77.67 -8.21 11.74
CA GLU A 673 -78.00 -9.55 11.21
C GLU A 673 -77.09 -10.65 11.78
N GLU A 674 -75.81 -10.36 12.03
CA GLU A 674 -74.92 -11.32 12.68
C GLU A 674 -75.23 -11.47 14.18
N GLY A 675 -75.59 -10.38 14.87
CA GLY A 675 -76.07 -10.45 16.26
C GLY A 675 -77.31 -11.35 16.41
N LYS A 676 -78.25 -11.28 15.46
CA LYS A 676 -79.40 -12.18 15.38
C LYS A 676 -78.99 -13.64 15.19
N LYS A 677 -78.09 -13.92 14.24
CA LYS A 677 -77.60 -15.29 13.98
C LYS A 677 -76.90 -15.88 15.20
N ILE A 678 -76.10 -15.08 15.92
CA ILE A 678 -75.45 -15.52 17.17
C ILE A 678 -76.50 -15.84 18.24
N LEU A 679 -77.50 -14.96 18.41
CA LEU A 679 -78.60 -15.20 19.34
C LEU A 679 -79.36 -16.49 19.00
N GLU A 680 -79.67 -16.72 17.73
CA GLU A 680 -80.35 -17.92 17.26
C GLU A 680 -79.56 -19.21 17.55
N ILE A 681 -78.22 -19.18 17.40
CA ILE A 681 -77.37 -20.33 17.76
C ILE A 681 -77.44 -20.61 19.27
N LEU A 682 -77.40 -19.56 20.10
CA LEU A 682 -77.48 -19.69 21.54
C LEU A 682 -78.85 -20.21 22.00
N GLN A 683 -79.93 -19.76 21.36
CA GLN A 683 -81.29 -20.23 21.61
C GLN A 683 -81.43 -21.72 21.26
N ASN A 684 -80.99 -22.12 20.06
CA ASN A 684 -80.99 -23.53 19.63
C ASN A 684 -80.13 -24.42 20.55
N GLY A 685 -79.00 -23.90 21.04
CA GLY A 685 -78.15 -24.61 22.00
C GLY A 685 -78.83 -24.80 23.35
N LEU A 686 -79.50 -23.77 23.86
CA LEU A 686 -80.25 -23.81 25.12
C LEU A 686 -81.44 -24.79 25.02
N GLU A 687 -82.19 -24.75 23.93
CA GLU A 687 -83.34 -25.64 23.71
C GLU A 687 -82.94 -27.11 23.64
N LYS A 688 -81.76 -27.43 23.09
CA LYS A 688 -81.22 -28.80 23.09
C LYS A 688 -80.89 -29.32 24.49
N GLN A 689 -80.66 -28.46 25.47
CA GLN A 689 -80.34 -28.84 26.85
C GLN A 689 -81.60 -29.03 27.71
N VAL A 690 -82.75 -28.49 27.29
CA VAL A 690 -84.02 -28.58 28.02
C VAL A 690 -84.42 -30.02 28.38
N PRO A 691 -84.33 -31.03 27.49
CA PRO A 691 -84.68 -32.41 27.84
C PRO A 691 -83.82 -33.01 28.96
N GLU A 692 -82.53 -32.67 29.01
CA GLU A 692 -81.64 -33.13 30.07
C GLU A 692 -81.97 -32.48 31.42
N ILE A 693 -82.33 -31.20 31.41
CA ILE A 693 -82.75 -30.47 32.61
C ILE A 693 -84.08 -31.04 33.14
N ILE A 694 -85.02 -31.40 32.25
CA ILE A 694 -86.30 -32.03 32.64
C ILE A 694 -86.07 -33.36 33.37
N ASN A 695 -85.08 -34.16 32.95
CA ASN A 695 -84.76 -35.43 33.59
C ASN A 695 -84.26 -35.27 35.04
N VAL A 696 -83.71 -34.11 35.39
CA VAL A 696 -83.13 -33.85 36.71
C VAL A 696 -84.09 -33.08 37.63
N TYR A 697 -84.79 -32.08 37.09
CA TYR A 697 -85.61 -31.13 37.88
C TYR A 697 -87.12 -31.30 37.69
N GLY A 698 -87.56 -32.27 36.89
CA GLY A 698 -88.98 -32.54 36.59
C GLY A 698 -89.53 -31.72 35.42
N GLN A 699 -90.82 -31.89 35.11
CA GLN A 699 -91.46 -31.16 34.01
C GLN A 699 -91.48 -29.65 34.29
N PHE A 700 -91.08 -28.86 33.28
CA PHE A 700 -91.21 -27.41 33.23
C PHE A 700 -91.48 -26.97 31.79
N SER A 701 -91.99 -25.75 31.62
CA SER A 701 -92.21 -25.13 30.31
C SER A 701 -91.29 -23.91 30.16
N LEU A 702 -90.47 -23.92 29.11
CA LEU A 702 -89.66 -22.76 28.70
C LEU A 702 -90.42 -22.02 27.59
N LYS A 703 -91.09 -20.92 27.93
CA LYS A 703 -91.89 -20.16 26.96
C LYS A 703 -91.06 -18.98 26.41
N PRO A 704 -90.77 -18.92 25.11
CA PRO A 704 -90.10 -17.77 24.53
C PRO A 704 -91.05 -16.56 24.57
N MET A 705 -90.51 -15.40 24.95
CA MET A 705 -91.13 -14.09 24.74
C MET A 705 -90.56 -13.46 23.46
N GLU A 706 -91.22 -12.45 22.92
CA GLU A 706 -90.76 -11.76 21.71
C GLU A 706 -89.33 -11.23 21.86
N SER A 707 -88.48 -11.53 20.88
CA SER A 707 -87.12 -11.02 20.85
C SER A 707 -87.12 -9.54 20.48
N THR A 708 -86.39 -8.72 21.24
CA THR A 708 -86.30 -7.28 21.01
C THR A 708 -84.95 -6.93 20.37
N PHE A 709 -84.97 -6.06 19.36
CA PHE A 709 -83.78 -5.57 18.66
C PHE A 709 -83.78 -4.04 18.69
N TYR A 710 -82.73 -3.45 19.27
CA TYR A 710 -82.58 -2.00 19.35
C TYR A 710 -81.10 -1.60 19.39
N THR A 711 -80.83 -0.32 19.24
CA THR A 711 -79.48 0.24 19.35
C THR A 711 -79.26 0.91 20.70
N LYS A 712 -78.11 0.69 21.32
CA LYS A 712 -77.72 1.31 22.61
C LYS A 712 -76.39 2.04 22.46
N THR A 713 -76.22 3.12 23.21
CA THR A 713 -74.93 3.76 23.48
C THR A 713 -74.34 3.24 24.79
N ASP A 714 -73.07 2.84 24.77
CA ASP A 714 -72.39 2.27 25.94
C ASP A 714 -71.01 2.91 26.16
N ASN A 715 -70.93 3.85 27.10
CA ASN A 715 -69.67 4.53 27.42
C ASN A 715 -68.68 3.61 28.16
N ASP A 716 -69.16 2.56 28.84
CA ASP A 716 -68.29 1.62 29.55
C ASP A 716 -67.53 0.73 28.57
N LEU A 717 -68.14 0.42 27.42
CA LEU A 717 -67.47 -0.25 26.29
C LEU A 717 -66.29 0.58 25.77
N ALA A 718 -66.47 1.89 25.54
CA ALA A 718 -65.40 2.76 25.07
C ALA A 718 -64.22 2.79 26.05
N ASN A 719 -64.50 2.84 27.36
CA ASN A 719 -63.49 2.78 28.40
C ASN A 719 -62.74 1.44 28.42
N ALA A 720 -63.46 0.32 28.25
CA ALA A 720 -62.86 -1.02 28.21
C ALA A 720 -61.96 -1.22 26.98
N GLN A 721 -62.40 -0.77 25.80
CA GLN A 721 -61.61 -0.81 24.56
C GLN A 721 -60.35 0.07 24.68
N ASN A 722 -60.49 1.29 25.20
CA ASN A 722 -59.36 2.19 25.42
C ASN A 722 -58.35 1.62 26.43
N ALA A 723 -58.82 0.97 27.51
CA ALA A 723 -57.92 0.34 28.48
C ALA A 723 -57.05 -0.77 27.85
N LYS A 724 -57.59 -1.55 26.90
CA LYS A 724 -56.82 -2.55 26.13
C LYS A 724 -55.80 -1.88 25.21
N MET A 725 -56.19 -0.80 24.53
CA MET A 725 -55.31 -0.02 23.65
C MET A 725 -54.17 0.66 24.42
N ASP A 726 -54.47 1.20 25.60
CA ASP A 726 -53.48 1.80 26.50
C ASP A 726 -52.51 0.76 27.05
N THR A 727 -53.00 -0.44 27.37
CA THR A 727 -52.14 -1.57 27.78
C THR A 727 -51.16 -1.94 26.66
N LEU A 728 -51.63 -2.04 25.42
CA LEU A 728 -50.79 -2.31 24.25
C LEU A 728 -49.76 -1.20 24.01
N LYS A 729 -50.18 0.06 24.17
CA LYS A 729 -49.28 1.22 24.06
C LYS A 729 -48.19 1.19 25.14
N ASN A 730 -48.56 0.86 26.39
CA ASN A 730 -47.61 0.75 27.49
C ASN A 730 -46.58 -0.35 27.26
N TYR A 731 -46.99 -1.52 26.76
CA TYR A 731 -46.05 -2.58 26.39
C TYR A 731 -45.09 -2.15 25.28
N ASN A 732 -45.57 -1.42 24.26
CA ASN A 732 -44.70 -0.88 23.20
C ASN A 732 -43.69 0.14 23.74
N ILE A 733 -44.08 0.98 24.71
CA ILE A 733 -43.18 1.91 25.40
C ILE A 733 -42.12 1.13 26.19
N SER A 734 -42.52 0.11 26.96
CA SER A 734 -41.59 -0.74 27.70
C SER A 734 -40.62 -1.46 26.75
N LEU A 735 -41.10 -1.96 25.61
CA LEU A 735 -40.26 -2.57 24.58
C LEU A 735 -39.18 -1.59 24.08
N ALA A 736 -39.55 -0.33 23.83
CA ALA A 736 -38.60 0.70 23.43
C ALA A 736 -37.55 0.99 24.53
N ASP A 737 -37.98 1.05 25.80
CA ASP A 737 -37.09 1.25 26.94
C ASP A 737 -36.06 0.12 27.07
N TYR A 738 -36.50 -1.15 27.05
CA TYR A 738 -35.59 -2.29 27.14
C TYR A 738 -34.64 -2.39 25.94
N ASN A 739 -35.11 -2.08 24.72
CA ASN A 739 -34.22 -2.02 23.54
C ASN A 739 -33.15 -0.93 23.72
N SER A 740 -33.53 0.24 24.25
CA SER A 740 -32.59 1.31 24.57
C SER A 740 -31.56 0.88 25.63
N ARG A 741 -32.00 0.16 26.68
CA ARG A 741 -31.09 -0.40 27.70
C ARG A 741 -30.09 -1.39 27.12
N VAL A 742 -30.51 -2.28 26.21
CA VAL A 742 -29.60 -3.20 25.51
C VAL A 742 -28.55 -2.45 24.71
N ILE A 743 -28.96 -1.41 23.96
CA ILE A 743 -28.04 -0.58 23.17
C ILE A 743 -27.07 0.16 24.10
N SER A 744 -27.58 0.76 25.17
CA SER A 744 -26.79 1.47 26.17
C SER A 744 -25.77 0.55 26.83
N ASN A 745 -26.18 -0.63 27.33
CA ASN A 745 -25.30 -1.58 27.98
C ASN A 745 -24.25 -2.16 27.02
N LYS A 746 -24.61 -2.42 25.75
CA LYS A 746 -23.63 -2.81 24.72
C LYS A 746 -22.62 -1.70 24.44
N SER A 747 -23.07 -0.44 24.38
CA SER A 747 -22.19 0.71 24.21
C SER A 747 -21.27 0.89 25.40
N SER A 748 -21.80 0.85 26.62
CA SER A 748 -21.00 0.95 27.86
C SER A 748 -20.00 -0.19 28.00
N LYS A 749 -20.39 -1.43 27.62
CA LYS A 749 -19.47 -2.57 27.55
C LYS A 749 -18.35 -2.32 26.54
N ALA A 750 -18.67 -1.80 25.35
CA ALA A 750 -17.67 -1.49 24.32
C ALA A 750 -16.69 -0.39 24.78
N THR A 751 -17.19 0.68 25.41
CA THR A 751 -16.36 1.75 26.00
C THR A 751 -15.50 1.21 27.14
N TYR A 752 -16.05 0.38 28.02
CA TYR A 752 -15.31 -0.24 29.12
C TYR A 752 -14.16 -1.13 28.59
N ILE A 753 -14.41 -1.91 27.53
CA ILE A 753 -13.37 -2.67 26.83
C ILE A 753 -12.30 -1.71 26.29
N GLU A 754 -12.67 -0.65 25.59
CA GLU A 754 -11.69 0.30 25.00
C GLU A 754 -10.81 0.98 26.06
N ASP A 755 -11.39 1.38 27.19
CA ASP A 755 -10.71 2.16 28.22
C ASP A 755 -9.94 1.30 29.26
N ASN A 756 -10.40 0.06 29.52
CA ASN A 756 -9.94 -0.74 30.66
C ASN A 756 -9.35 -2.10 30.28
N THR A 757 -9.14 -2.42 28.99
CA THR A 757 -8.50 -3.69 28.62
C THR A 757 -7.09 -3.80 29.23
N PRO A 758 -6.81 -4.81 30.08
CA PRO A 758 -5.48 -5.01 30.65
C PRO A 758 -4.42 -5.18 29.55
N ALA A 759 -3.27 -4.54 29.70
CA ALA A 759 -2.18 -4.57 28.71
C ALA A 759 -1.68 -6.00 28.41
N VAL A 760 -1.92 -6.94 29.32
CA VAL A 760 -1.59 -8.37 29.15
C VAL A 760 -2.52 -9.04 28.13
N LEU A 761 -3.82 -8.74 28.13
CA LEU A 761 -4.82 -9.28 27.20
C LEU A 761 -4.68 -8.69 25.79
N GLU A 762 -4.35 -7.40 25.66
CA GLU A 762 -4.02 -6.79 24.35
C GLU A 762 -2.79 -7.44 23.68
N SER A 763 -1.86 -7.96 24.48
CA SER A 763 -0.65 -8.64 23.99
C SER A 763 -0.88 -10.11 23.59
N ALA A 764 -2.08 -10.65 23.83
CA ALA A 764 -2.42 -12.05 23.65
C ALA A 764 -3.34 -12.28 22.44
N ALA A 765 -2.78 -12.32 21.21
CA ALA A 765 -3.08 -13.25 20.08
C ALA A 765 -2.66 -12.66 18.71
N PRO A 766 -2.39 -13.48 17.64
CA PRO A 766 -2.64 -14.93 17.50
C PRO A 766 -1.39 -15.73 17.08
N GLY A 767 -1.11 -16.84 17.79
CA GLY A 767 0.06 -17.70 17.58
C GLY A 767 0.26 -18.23 16.14
N ASN A 768 -0.81 -18.42 15.37
CA ASN A 768 -0.69 -18.95 14.00
C ASN A 768 -0.50 -17.89 12.91
N LYS A 769 -1.10 -16.69 13.04
CA LYS A 769 -0.95 -15.63 12.00
C LYS A 769 0.45 -15.03 12.05
N THR A 770 1.00 -14.85 13.25
CA THR A 770 2.35 -14.35 13.46
C THR A 770 3.39 -15.30 12.85
N LEU A 771 3.26 -16.61 13.11
CA LEU A 771 4.14 -17.64 12.53
C LEU A 771 4.15 -17.63 11.00
N ILE A 772 2.96 -17.60 10.37
CA ILE A 772 2.83 -17.58 8.90
C ILE A 772 3.49 -16.33 8.30
N ILE A 773 3.33 -15.18 8.94
CA ILE A 773 3.95 -13.92 8.49
C ILE A 773 5.49 -14.03 8.55
N TYR A 774 6.05 -14.56 9.64
CA TYR A 774 7.51 -14.74 9.76
C TYR A 774 8.07 -15.75 8.75
N ILE A 775 7.32 -16.81 8.43
CA ILE A 775 7.68 -17.77 7.39
C ILE A 775 7.69 -17.11 6.00
N ILE A 776 6.67 -16.30 5.68
CA ILE A 776 6.60 -15.56 4.40
C ILE A 776 7.74 -14.53 4.29
N PHE A 777 8.04 -13.80 5.37
CA PHE A 777 9.17 -12.87 5.39
C PHE A 777 10.51 -13.59 5.25
N GLY A 778 10.69 -14.75 5.88
CA GLY A 778 11.89 -15.56 5.69
C GLY A 778 12.06 -16.08 4.27
N LEU A 779 10.96 -16.41 3.60
CA LEU A 779 10.96 -16.87 2.21
C LEU A 779 11.27 -15.70 1.25
N ALA A 780 10.64 -14.54 1.47
CA ALA A 780 10.90 -13.33 0.70
C ALA A 780 12.36 -12.85 0.88
N LEU A 781 12.86 -12.80 2.12
CA LEU A 781 14.24 -12.41 2.41
C LEU A 781 15.23 -13.42 1.80
N GLY A 782 14.93 -14.71 1.94
CA GLY A 782 15.71 -15.83 1.42
C GLY A 782 15.82 -15.87 -0.11
N CYS A 783 14.83 -15.36 -0.85
CA CYS A 783 14.89 -15.27 -2.32
C CYS A 783 15.48 -13.93 -2.80
N VAL A 784 15.10 -12.82 -2.16
CA VAL A 784 15.48 -11.47 -2.63
C VAL A 784 16.95 -11.15 -2.36
N LEU A 785 17.51 -11.55 -1.21
CA LEU A 785 18.92 -11.27 -0.89
C LEU A 785 19.88 -11.99 -1.84
N PRO A 786 19.75 -13.31 -2.08
CA PRO A 786 20.58 -14.00 -3.05
C PRO A 786 20.36 -13.46 -4.46
N PHE A 787 19.12 -13.20 -4.88
CA PHE A 787 18.86 -12.60 -6.19
C PHE A 787 19.58 -11.26 -6.34
N ALA A 788 19.54 -10.39 -5.32
CA ALA A 788 20.24 -9.11 -5.29
C ALA A 788 21.77 -9.27 -5.29
N VAL A 789 22.31 -10.24 -4.54
CA VAL A 789 23.75 -10.52 -4.48
C VAL A 789 24.27 -11.14 -5.79
N PHE A 790 23.50 -12.03 -6.42
CA PHE A 790 23.84 -12.63 -7.72
C PHE A 790 23.72 -11.62 -8.87
N THR A 791 22.69 -10.78 -8.88
CA THR A 791 22.61 -9.66 -9.82
C THR A 791 23.77 -8.70 -9.62
N LEU A 792 24.12 -8.35 -8.37
CA LEU A 792 25.30 -7.56 -8.06
C LEU A 792 26.58 -8.23 -8.57
N ARG A 793 26.80 -9.52 -8.30
CA ARG A 793 27.99 -10.26 -8.75
C ARG A 793 28.12 -10.31 -10.27
N TYR A 794 27.01 -10.51 -10.98
CA TYR A 794 26.95 -10.56 -12.44
C TYR A 794 27.23 -9.17 -13.06
N ILE A 795 26.72 -8.11 -12.44
CA ILE A 795 26.91 -6.72 -12.89
C ILE A 795 28.31 -6.18 -12.51
N ILE A 796 28.93 -6.69 -11.43
CA ILE A 796 30.24 -6.25 -10.92
C ILE A 796 31.42 -6.94 -11.65
N SER A 797 31.19 -8.11 -12.26
CA SER A 797 32.23 -8.85 -12.99
C SER A 797 32.39 -8.32 -14.43
N ASP A 798 33.24 -7.31 -14.63
CA ASP A 798 33.60 -6.78 -15.97
C ASP A 798 34.36 -7.79 -16.87
N ARG A 799 34.47 -9.07 -16.47
CA ARG A 799 35.18 -10.13 -17.21
C ARG A 799 34.29 -10.76 -18.28
N ILE A 800 34.84 -10.94 -19.47
CA ILE A 800 34.21 -11.63 -20.61
C ILE A 800 34.26 -13.12 -20.30
N ARG A 801 33.11 -13.82 -20.28
CA ARG A 801 33.04 -15.24 -19.87
C ARG A 801 32.82 -16.25 -20.98
N SER A 802 32.49 -15.80 -22.19
CA SER A 802 32.23 -16.69 -23.32
C SER A 802 32.27 -15.90 -24.63
N ALA A 803 32.62 -16.58 -25.72
CA ALA A 803 32.58 -16.04 -27.08
C ALA A 803 31.18 -15.53 -27.45
N LYS A 804 30.13 -16.21 -26.96
CA LYS A 804 28.72 -15.83 -27.17
C LYS A 804 28.38 -14.47 -26.57
N GLU A 805 29.14 -13.99 -25.59
CA GLU A 805 28.94 -12.66 -25.04
C GLU A 805 29.39 -11.56 -26.01
N LEU A 806 30.30 -11.86 -26.92
CA LEU A 806 30.89 -10.92 -27.87
C LEU A 806 30.22 -10.94 -29.24
N GLY A 807 29.36 -11.92 -29.52
CA GLY A 807 28.67 -12.09 -30.82
C GLY A 807 27.70 -10.97 -31.23
N HIS A 808 27.62 -9.89 -30.45
CA HIS A 808 26.85 -8.68 -30.76
C HIS A 808 27.74 -7.54 -31.29
N MET A 809 29.06 -7.73 -31.40
CA MET A 809 29.96 -6.77 -32.02
C MET A 809 29.87 -6.85 -33.55
N ASP A 810 30.10 -5.72 -34.23
CA ASP A 810 30.13 -5.63 -35.70
C ASP A 810 31.37 -6.32 -36.33
N ILE A 811 32.07 -7.14 -35.55
CA ILE A 811 33.23 -7.93 -35.96
C ILE A 811 32.93 -9.42 -35.75
N PRO A 812 33.40 -10.31 -36.66
CA PRO A 812 33.35 -11.76 -36.49
C PRO A 812 33.95 -12.18 -35.14
N VAL A 813 33.25 -13.06 -34.41
CA VAL A 813 33.75 -13.65 -33.15
C VAL A 813 33.85 -15.15 -33.30
N PHE A 814 35.04 -15.68 -33.03
CA PHE A 814 35.37 -17.09 -33.12
C PHE A 814 35.60 -17.67 -31.72
N SER A 815 35.27 -18.94 -31.51
CA SER A 815 35.35 -19.59 -30.19
C SER A 815 36.20 -20.86 -30.27
N CYS A 816 37.35 -20.88 -29.59
CA CYS A 816 38.16 -22.09 -29.47
C CYS A 816 37.84 -22.75 -28.12
N GLY A 817 37.20 -23.93 -28.13
CA GLY A 817 36.91 -24.69 -26.92
C GLY A 817 38.06 -25.64 -26.54
N SER A 818 38.43 -25.68 -25.26
CA SER A 818 39.21 -26.80 -24.70
C SER A 818 38.25 -27.94 -24.33
N GLN A 819 38.07 -28.94 -25.21
CA GLN A 819 37.47 -30.20 -24.78
C GLN A 819 38.51 -31.03 -24.02
N LYS A 820 38.11 -31.59 -22.88
CA LYS A 820 38.85 -32.55 -22.04
C LYS A 820 39.22 -33.87 -22.75
N THR A 821 39.06 -33.96 -24.06
CA THR A 821 39.28 -35.16 -24.88
C THR A 821 39.95 -34.78 -26.20
N GLY A 822 41.27 -34.56 -26.16
CA GLY A 822 42.24 -34.97 -27.20
C GLY A 822 42.04 -34.69 -28.71
N GLU A 823 41.05 -33.94 -29.18
CA GLU A 823 40.87 -33.67 -30.63
C GLU A 823 40.73 -32.17 -30.98
N ASP A 824 41.73 -31.69 -31.72
CA ASP A 824 41.94 -30.35 -32.29
C ASP A 824 40.95 -30.01 -33.44
N SER A 825 39.62 -30.03 -33.21
CA SER A 825 38.65 -29.79 -34.30
C SER A 825 38.24 -28.32 -34.52
N ASP A 826 38.19 -27.48 -33.48
CA ASP A 826 37.67 -26.10 -33.61
C ASP A 826 38.67 -25.17 -34.33
N THR A 827 39.96 -25.21 -33.97
CA THR A 827 41.00 -24.30 -34.52
C THR A 827 41.18 -24.41 -36.04
N ALA A 828 40.94 -25.59 -36.63
CA ALA A 828 41.04 -25.78 -38.08
C ALA A 828 39.96 -25.02 -38.88
N PHE A 829 38.74 -24.91 -38.31
CA PHE A 829 37.65 -24.15 -38.91
C PHE A 829 37.93 -22.64 -38.85
N GLU A 830 38.38 -22.14 -37.69
CA GLU A 830 38.78 -20.73 -37.53
C GLU A 830 39.94 -20.33 -38.45
N ILE A 831 40.97 -21.17 -38.57
CA ILE A 831 42.11 -20.96 -39.48
C ILE A 831 41.64 -20.92 -40.95
N THR A 832 40.63 -21.70 -41.30
CA THR A 832 40.07 -21.72 -42.66
C THR A 832 39.27 -20.45 -42.97
N GLU A 833 38.44 -19.96 -42.04
CA GLU A 833 37.71 -18.70 -42.22
C GLU A 833 38.65 -17.48 -42.26
N LEU A 834 39.66 -17.43 -41.39
CA LEU A 834 40.69 -16.39 -41.42
C LEU A 834 41.45 -16.38 -42.74
N GLY A 835 41.76 -17.56 -43.31
CA GLY A 835 42.42 -17.66 -44.61
C GLY A 835 41.55 -17.22 -45.79
N LEU A 836 40.25 -17.51 -45.73
CA LEU A 836 39.26 -17.00 -46.70
C LEU A 836 39.15 -15.47 -46.64
N MET A 837 39.19 -14.88 -45.44
CA MET A 837 39.18 -13.41 -45.28
C MET A 837 40.47 -12.76 -45.78
N ALA A 838 41.64 -13.31 -45.45
CA ALA A 838 42.93 -12.83 -45.93
C ALA A 838 43.00 -12.81 -47.47
N LYS A 839 42.53 -13.89 -48.11
CA LYS A 839 42.48 -14.00 -49.58
C LYS A 839 41.49 -13.04 -50.22
N LYS A 840 40.35 -12.78 -49.57
CA LYS A 840 39.32 -11.84 -50.05
C LYS A 840 39.75 -10.37 -49.93
N CYS A 841 40.63 -10.07 -48.98
CA CYS A 841 41.14 -8.73 -48.72
C CYS A 841 42.49 -8.42 -49.40
N HIS A 842 43.08 -9.37 -50.13
CA HIS A 842 44.44 -9.25 -50.74
C HIS A 842 45.51 -8.82 -49.73
N ALA A 843 45.47 -9.37 -48.52
CA ALA A 843 46.41 -9.01 -47.47
C ALA A 843 47.67 -9.89 -47.49
N ASP A 844 48.85 -9.27 -47.47
CA ASP A 844 50.16 -9.95 -47.40
C ASP A 844 50.48 -10.51 -46.00
N GLY A 845 49.65 -10.19 -45.00
CA GLY A 845 49.79 -10.61 -43.61
C GLY A 845 48.74 -10.00 -42.67
N PHE A 846 48.68 -10.47 -41.42
CA PHE A 846 47.83 -9.88 -40.38
C PHE A 846 48.47 -10.02 -38.99
N PHE A 847 48.04 -9.19 -38.04
CA PHE A 847 48.58 -9.12 -36.68
C PHE A 847 47.65 -9.77 -35.65
N LEU A 848 48.19 -10.61 -34.76
CA LEU A 848 47.48 -11.20 -33.62
C LEU A 848 47.76 -10.39 -32.34
N ASN A 849 46.74 -9.67 -31.84
CA ASN A 849 46.83 -8.91 -30.60
C ASN A 849 46.32 -9.75 -29.43
N LEU A 850 47.23 -10.25 -28.60
CA LEU A 850 46.93 -11.12 -27.46
C LEU A 850 46.60 -10.27 -26.23
N LEU A 851 45.38 -10.39 -25.69
CA LEU A 851 44.94 -9.62 -24.53
C LEU A 851 45.37 -10.24 -23.19
N SER A 852 45.94 -11.45 -23.18
CA SER A 852 46.41 -12.15 -21.98
C SER A 852 47.77 -12.83 -22.26
N GLU A 853 48.59 -12.96 -21.22
CA GLU A 853 49.88 -13.67 -21.24
C GLU A 853 49.75 -15.18 -20.99
N ASP A 854 48.53 -15.66 -20.77
CA ASP A 854 48.24 -17.05 -20.42
C ASP A 854 48.77 -18.03 -21.47
N GLU A 855 49.27 -19.18 -20.98
CA GLU A 855 49.92 -20.19 -21.81
C GLU A 855 48.97 -20.74 -22.89
N SER A 856 47.68 -20.88 -22.60
CA SER A 856 46.68 -21.31 -23.58
C SER A 856 46.48 -20.32 -24.74
N VAL A 857 46.60 -19.01 -24.46
CA VAL A 857 46.51 -17.94 -25.47
C VAL A 857 47.73 -17.99 -26.38
N LYS A 858 48.92 -18.26 -25.83
CA LYS A 858 50.16 -18.44 -26.61
C LYS A 858 50.09 -19.69 -27.47
N THR A 859 49.68 -20.83 -26.92
CA THR A 859 49.58 -22.09 -27.67
C THR A 859 48.65 -21.97 -28.88
N VAL A 860 47.47 -21.35 -28.72
CA VAL A 860 46.52 -21.14 -29.83
C VAL A 860 47.10 -20.15 -30.86
N SER A 861 47.75 -19.08 -30.40
CA SER A 861 48.43 -18.12 -31.28
C SER A 861 49.53 -18.80 -32.12
N ASP A 862 50.37 -19.63 -31.51
CA ASP A 862 51.49 -20.32 -32.19
C ASP A 862 50.98 -21.33 -33.23
N LYS A 863 49.87 -22.05 -32.93
CA LYS A 863 49.20 -22.92 -33.91
C LYS A 863 48.71 -22.14 -35.12
N ILE A 864 48.10 -20.97 -34.91
CA ILE A 864 47.63 -20.10 -35.99
C ILE A 864 48.82 -19.59 -36.83
N ILE A 865 49.89 -19.10 -36.18
CA ILE A 865 51.09 -18.60 -36.87
C ILE A 865 51.70 -19.69 -37.76
N THR A 866 51.85 -20.90 -37.24
CA THR A 866 52.42 -22.04 -37.98
C THR A 866 51.57 -22.40 -39.20
N ALA A 867 50.25 -22.49 -39.04
CA ALA A 867 49.33 -22.86 -40.12
C ALA A 867 49.24 -21.84 -41.26
N PHE A 868 49.53 -20.57 -40.99
CA PHE A 868 49.55 -19.50 -42.00
C PHE A 868 50.93 -19.30 -42.64
N HIS A 869 52.02 -19.64 -41.94
CA HIS A 869 53.37 -19.66 -42.51
C HIS A 869 53.49 -20.71 -43.62
N GLU A 870 52.82 -21.87 -43.48
CA GLU A 870 52.72 -22.89 -44.53
C GLU A 870 51.94 -22.43 -45.79
N LYS A 871 51.19 -21.32 -45.68
CA LYS A 871 50.37 -20.74 -46.76
C LYS A 871 50.94 -19.43 -47.32
N GLU A 872 52.22 -19.14 -47.04
CA GLU A 872 52.94 -17.93 -47.46
C GLU A 872 52.33 -16.60 -46.96
N ILE A 873 51.53 -16.62 -45.88
CA ILE A 873 50.95 -15.42 -45.25
C ILE A 873 51.73 -15.07 -43.99
N THR A 874 52.23 -13.83 -43.90
CA THR A 874 53.06 -13.43 -42.76
C THR A 874 52.20 -13.02 -41.56
N VAL A 875 52.28 -13.77 -40.45
CA VAL A 875 51.54 -13.47 -39.20
C VAL A 875 52.51 -13.11 -38.09
N SER A 876 52.31 -11.96 -37.45
CA SER A 876 53.04 -11.56 -36.24
C SER A 876 52.09 -11.40 -35.06
N SER A 877 52.58 -11.65 -33.85
CA SER A 877 51.78 -11.56 -32.62
C SER A 877 52.50 -10.78 -31.52
N ALA A 878 51.78 -9.98 -30.76
CA ALA A 878 52.29 -9.44 -29.50
C ALA A 878 51.19 -9.36 -28.44
N VAL A 879 51.60 -9.40 -27.17
CA VAL A 879 50.72 -9.20 -26.03
C VAL A 879 50.46 -7.70 -25.84
N MET A 880 49.19 -7.31 -25.75
CA MET A 880 48.74 -5.94 -25.49
C MET A 880 49.42 -4.92 -26.41
N ALA A 881 49.44 -5.20 -27.72
CA ALA A 881 50.20 -4.43 -28.71
C ALA A 881 49.88 -2.92 -28.72
N GLY A 882 48.66 -2.53 -28.34
CA GLY A 882 48.27 -1.13 -28.17
C GLY A 882 48.90 -0.40 -26.98
N GLU A 883 49.67 -1.09 -26.13
CA GLU A 883 50.35 -0.53 -24.95
C GLU A 883 51.89 -0.56 -25.05
N ASN A 884 52.46 -1.13 -26.13
CA ASN A 884 53.92 -1.20 -26.37
C ASN A 884 54.28 -0.65 -27.77
N ALA A 885 55.28 0.23 -27.86
CA ALA A 885 55.68 0.90 -29.10
C ALA A 885 56.07 -0.08 -30.22
N ALA A 886 56.85 -1.12 -29.90
CA ALA A 886 57.28 -2.13 -30.88
C ALA A 886 56.10 -2.99 -31.37
N GLY A 887 55.13 -3.27 -30.50
CA GLY A 887 53.91 -4.02 -30.88
C GLY A 887 52.98 -3.18 -31.76
N LEU A 888 52.85 -1.89 -31.47
CA LEU A 888 52.05 -0.96 -32.25
C LEU A 888 52.63 -0.73 -33.65
N GLU A 889 53.96 -0.61 -33.76
CA GLU A 889 54.67 -0.47 -35.03
C GLU A 889 54.44 -1.68 -35.95
N GLN A 890 54.61 -2.89 -35.42
CA GLN A 890 54.30 -4.13 -36.14
C GLN A 890 52.80 -4.26 -36.51
N MET A 891 51.90 -3.78 -35.65
CA MET A 891 50.46 -3.80 -35.90
C MET A 891 50.07 -2.81 -37.03
N ILE A 892 50.77 -1.68 -37.14
CA ILE A 892 50.58 -0.70 -38.23
C ILE A 892 51.16 -1.24 -39.55
N GLU A 893 52.35 -1.85 -39.52
CA GLU A 893 53.01 -2.44 -40.71
C GLU A 893 52.16 -3.53 -41.37
N ARG A 894 51.46 -4.34 -40.57
CA ARG A 894 50.64 -5.46 -41.06
C ARG A 894 49.24 -5.07 -41.54
N GLN A 895 48.82 -3.81 -41.35
CA GLN A 895 47.54 -3.22 -41.80
C GLN A 895 46.23 -3.86 -41.30
N TYR A 896 46.22 -5.10 -40.81
CA TYR A 896 45.04 -5.83 -40.35
C TYR A 896 45.29 -6.50 -39.00
N THR A 897 44.27 -6.56 -38.12
CA THR A 897 44.43 -7.12 -36.77
C THR A 897 43.30 -8.07 -36.39
N VAL A 898 43.66 -9.15 -35.69
CA VAL A 898 42.75 -10.09 -35.02
C VAL A 898 43.05 -10.08 -33.53
N ILE A 899 42.02 -9.94 -32.69
CA ILE A 899 42.18 -9.85 -31.24
C ILE A 899 41.96 -11.22 -30.62
N VAL A 900 42.85 -11.69 -29.75
CA VAL A 900 42.72 -12.97 -29.05
C VAL A 900 42.55 -12.72 -27.55
N LEU A 901 41.52 -13.32 -26.93
CA LEU A 901 41.25 -13.19 -25.50
C LEU A 901 40.83 -14.50 -24.86
N LYS A 902 41.04 -14.61 -23.54
CA LYS A 902 40.65 -15.75 -22.72
C LYS A 902 39.41 -15.43 -21.87
N ALA A 903 38.44 -16.32 -21.92
CA ALA A 903 37.24 -16.26 -21.11
C ALA A 903 37.59 -16.34 -19.61
N GLY A 904 36.92 -15.53 -18.79
CA GLY A 904 37.13 -15.46 -17.35
C GLY A 904 38.34 -14.64 -16.90
N GLU A 905 39.20 -14.18 -17.81
CA GLU A 905 40.40 -13.40 -17.50
C GLU A 905 40.31 -11.97 -18.07
N ASN A 906 40.00 -11.83 -19.35
CA ASN A 906 39.96 -10.54 -20.03
C ASN A 906 38.65 -9.76 -19.76
N THR A 907 38.75 -8.43 -19.75
CA THR A 907 37.62 -7.53 -19.40
C THR A 907 37.12 -6.69 -20.58
N TYR A 908 35.83 -6.30 -20.56
CA TYR A 908 35.25 -5.43 -21.60
C TYR A 908 36.01 -4.11 -21.80
N PRO A 909 36.49 -3.41 -20.75
CA PRO A 909 37.29 -2.19 -20.93
C PRO A 909 38.65 -2.44 -21.61
N GLN A 910 39.30 -3.60 -21.37
CA GLN A 910 40.56 -3.94 -22.05
C GLN A 910 40.32 -4.15 -23.55
N LEU A 911 39.29 -4.91 -23.92
CA LEU A 911 38.91 -5.10 -25.32
C LEU A 911 38.54 -3.77 -25.98
N SER A 912 37.73 -2.94 -25.31
CA SER A 912 37.33 -1.62 -25.82
C SER A 912 38.51 -0.67 -26.00
N ARG A 913 39.51 -0.72 -25.11
CA ARG A 913 40.73 0.10 -25.23
C ARG A 913 41.53 -0.32 -26.46
N GLN A 914 41.75 -1.62 -26.67
CA GLN A 914 42.49 -2.12 -27.83
C GLN A 914 41.77 -1.83 -29.16
N MET A 915 40.45 -2.02 -29.21
CA MET A 915 39.65 -1.64 -30.39
C MET A 915 39.70 -0.13 -30.65
N GLY A 916 39.67 0.69 -29.59
CA GLY A 916 39.83 2.14 -29.69
C GLY A 916 41.21 2.56 -30.20
N THR A 917 42.28 1.85 -29.81
CA THR A 917 43.62 2.04 -30.35
C THR A 917 43.67 1.69 -31.84
N CYS A 918 43.13 0.54 -32.24
CA CYS A 918 43.06 0.15 -33.66
C CYS A 918 42.30 1.19 -34.50
N GLN A 919 41.18 1.70 -33.98
CA GLN A 919 40.38 2.74 -34.65
C GLN A 919 41.13 4.08 -34.77
N LYS A 920 41.92 4.48 -33.75
CA LYS A 920 42.72 5.71 -33.79
C LYS A 920 43.81 5.68 -34.86
N PHE A 921 44.42 4.51 -35.09
CA PHE A 921 45.46 4.32 -36.08
C PHE A 921 44.93 3.84 -37.45
N GLY A 922 43.62 3.77 -37.63
CA GLY A 922 42.99 3.38 -38.90
C GLY A 922 43.14 1.90 -39.25
N ILE A 923 43.45 1.04 -38.28
CA ILE A 923 43.72 -0.39 -38.49
C ILE A 923 42.40 -1.17 -38.41
N PRO A 924 41.94 -1.79 -39.51
CA PRO A 924 40.75 -2.66 -39.51
C PRO A 924 40.95 -3.93 -38.66
N VAL A 925 39.97 -4.18 -37.77
CA VAL A 925 39.90 -5.40 -36.96
C VAL A 925 39.05 -6.45 -37.70
N TRP A 926 39.64 -7.58 -38.06
CA TRP A 926 38.98 -8.66 -38.81
C TRP A 926 38.12 -9.57 -37.95
N GLY A 927 38.44 -9.69 -36.66
CA GLY A 927 37.65 -10.52 -35.76
C GLY A 927 38.27 -10.66 -34.37
N CYS A 928 37.54 -11.36 -33.50
CA CYS A 928 37.94 -11.64 -32.14
C CYS A 928 37.90 -13.15 -31.88
N ILE A 929 39.01 -13.75 -31.47
CA ILE A 929 39.09 -15.15 -31.06
C ILE A 929 38.95 -15.19 -29.53
N VAL A 930 38.01 -16.00 -29.04
CA VAL A 930 37.78 -16.21 -27.62
C VAL A 930 38.11 -17.66 -27.27
N ILE A 931 39.06 -17.82 -26.36
CA ILE A 931 39.44 -19.13 -25.81
C ILE A 931 38.59 -19.37 -24.57
N GLU A 932 37.70 -20.36 -24.63
CA GLU A 932 36.74 -20.69 -23.54
C GLU A 932 37.32 -21.58 -22.44
#